data_AF-A0A2M6GJE9-F1
#
_entry.id   AF-A0A2M6GJE9-F1
#
_cell.length_a   1.000
_cell.length_b   1.000
_cell.length_c   1.000
_cell.angle_alpha   90.00
_cell.angle_beta   90.00
_cell.angle_gamma   90.00
#
_symmetry.space_group_name_H-M   'P 1'
#
loop_
_entity.id
_entity.type
_entity.pdbx_description
1 polymer ?
#
loop_
_entity_poly.entity_id
_entity_poly.type
_entity_poly.pdbx_seq_one_letter_code
_entity_poly.pdbx_strand_id
1 'polypeptide(L)'
;MGTVTRNLAEGALIVIFVLVLLLGNLRAGLIVASVIPLSMLFAVSLMNLFGVSGNLMSLGAIDFGLIVDGAVIIVEATLHHLGARTLLRPLTQHEMNEEVYESASKIRNSAAFGEIIILIVYLPILALVGIEGKMFRPMAQTVIFAILGAFILSLTYVPMVSALFLSKKIKHEKTVADRIMGFFHRLYEPMIAFALRRKAVVLITSLLLFAGSLFVFLRMGGEFIPSLSEGDFAIETRVLSGSSISQTIEASTQAADILLKQFPDEVKEVVGKIGSSEIPTDPMPVEAIDLMVILNDKEAWVKADDSEELATEMAEALEAIPGVTFGFQQPIQMRFNELISGARQDVVMKIYGEDLDILTEQAGKIGKIVSSVAGAEDLYVEQITGLPQIVITFDREKIAQFGLNIEDVNRAIQTGFAGQSAGVIYEGERRFEVVVRLASANRQSLEDVRGLYVTTPHGDQVPLEQVAQVNFKTGPSQIQRDDAKRRITIGFNVRGRDVESIVAELQQKVNAQLRLPAGYYVTYGGQFENLQKAKDRLSVAVPVALLLIFLLLFFTFRSVAQSLLIFTAIPLSAIGGVLALWLRGMPFSISAGVGFIALFGVAVLNGIVLISYFNQLKSEGMTSIKERVLRGTEVRLRPVIMTALVASLGFLPMALSNTAGAEVQKPLATVVIGGLVSATLLTLVVLPILYILLEQFMERRVYKSQPRTSGLGTATMVTLMIGAGLFLSGKAQAQASAPALTLPQAIEQALNQNRSIQAANYQISANKSLQGAAVDIGKTNVEAVYGQINSVNRDNNFTISQSFAFPAVYVNQARLAKANIRGSELNLSIRQRELVREVKQAYAGLVYTQAKLQLLQYQDSLYANFLRASNIRLRTGETNLLEQATAQAQQVEVKNTIEQTQAEQQIYVTQLQNLLHSQAPVTIAATLLTRLPVTIPDTSMLSGQPQIAIYQQQKEVAQLQTKLERARLLPDFSLGYFNQSLIGLQNVNGVEQNFTSGDRFTGVQVGVSIPLWYRASAARIKAAQYQEKLADATYQYQQRQFMTQLKLATQRLGKQEKNLAYYEKTGLPLADLIIKHAEKGFRNGVIDYLEYVQSLNRALAIKANHLEALQQYNEAVIVLEFISGQ
;
A
#
# COMPACT_ATOMS: atom_id res chain seq x y z
N MET A 1 -5.58 20.64 -21.80
CA MET A 1 -7.05 20.84 -21.88
C MET A 1 -7.61 20.53 -23.26
N GLY A 2 -7.01 21.02 -24.36
CA GLY A 2 -7.47 20.73 -25.73
C GLY A 2 -7.67 19.23 -26.03
N THR A 3 -6.72 18.37 -25.62
CA THR A 3 -6.82 16.91 -25.70
C THR A 3 -8.11 16.35 -25.08
N VAL A 4 -8.39 16.71 -23.83
CA VAL A 4 -9.56 16.23 -23.08
C VAL A 4 -10.84 16.71 -23.75
N THR A 5 -10.90 17.99 -24.11
CA THR A 5 -12.07 18.58 -24.77
C THR A 5 -12.36 17.90 -26.10
N ARG A 6 -11.33 17.64 -26.91
CA ARG A 6 -11.45 16.95 -28.20
C ARG A 6 -11.92 15.51 -28.01
N ASN A 7 -11.25 14.73 -27.16
CA ASN A 7 -11.61 13.33 -26.90
C ASN A 7 -13.05 13.21 -26.35
N LEU A 8 -13.45 14.07 -25.41
CA LEU A 8 -14.82 14.09 -24.88
C LEU A 8 -15.83 14.53 -25.93
N ALA A 9 -15.53 15.55 -26.74
CA ALA A 9 -16.44 15.99 -27.80
C ALA A 9 -16.62 14.92 -28.88
N GLU A 10 -15.52 14.33 -29.36
CA GLU A 10 -15.54 13.24 -30.34
C GLU A 10 -16.28 12.01 -29.78
N GLY A 11 -15.99 11.63 -28.53
CA GLY A 11 -16.68 10.53 -27.85
C GLY A 11 -18.18 10.77 -27.72
N ALA A 12 -18.59 11.96 -27.26
CA ALA A 12 -20.00 12.32 -27.16
C ALA A 12 -20.70 12.32 -28.52
N LEU A 13 -20.08 12.88 -29.57
CA LEU A 13 -20.63 12.90 -30.92
C LEU A 13 -20.78 11.49 -31.50
N ILE A 14 -19.79 10.62 -31.32
CA ILE A 14 -19.85 9.22 -31.73
C ILE A 14 -21.00 8.51 -31.02
N VAL A 15 -21.12 8.67 -29.70
CA VAL A 15 -22.21 8.07 -28.92
C VAL A 15 -23.58 8.57 -29.41
N ILE A 16 -23.76 9.88 -29.60
CA ILE A 16 -25.01 10.46 -30.12
C ILE A 16 -25.34 9.90 -31.51
N PHE A 17 -24.35 9.83 -32.40
CA PHE A 17 -24.53 9.28 -33.74
C PHE A 17 -24.99 7.82 -33.70
N VAL A 18 -24.33 6.98 -32.92
CA VAL A 18 -24.66 5.56 -32.76
C VAL A 18 -26.06 5.38 -32.15
N LEU A 19 -26.41 6.18 -31.14
CA LEU A 19 -27.74 6.15 -30.51
C LEU A 19 -28.86 6.48 -31.50
N VAL A 20 -28.73 7.58 -32.25
CA VAL A 20 -29.72 7.97 -33.27
C VAL A 20 -29.86 6.89 -34.35
N LEU A 21 -28.74 6.30 -34.75
CA LEU A 21 -28.69 5.27 -35.79
C LEU A 21 -29.33 3.94 -35.34
N LEU A 22 -29.08 3.48 -34.11
CA LEU A 22 -29.58 2.20 -33.60
C LEU A 22 -30.98 2.25 -32.98
N LEU A 23 -31.43 3.41 -32.46
CA LEU A 23 -32.81 3.57 -31.97
C LEU A 23 -33.82 3.78 -33.11
N GLY A 24 -33.36 4.17 -34.31
CA GLY A 24 -34.23 4.38 -35.48
C GLY A 24 -35.21 5.56 -35.33
N ASN A 25 -35.17 6.28 -34.21
CA ASN A 25 -36.02 7.41 -33.89
C ASN A 25 -35.16 8.56 -33.36
N LEU A 26 -35.09 9.65 -34.14
CA LEU A 26 -34.31 10.84 -33.82
C LEU A 26 -34.70 11.44 -32.47
N ARG A 27 -35.99 11.43 -32.11
CA ARG A 27 -36.45 11.99 -30.82
C ARG A 27 -35.96 11.16 -29.65
N ALA A 28 -36.04 9.84 -29.77
CA ALA A 28 -35.55 8.93 -28.73
C ALA A 28 -34.03 9.05 -28.54
N GLY A 29 -33.27 9.13 -29.65
CA GLY A 29 -31.83 9.35 -29.60
C GLY A 29 -31.46 10.68 -28.93
N LEU A 30 -32.19 11.77 -29.22
CA LEU A 30 -31.95 13.08 -28.59
C LEU A 30 -32.31 13.11 -27.10
N ILE A 31 -33.31 12.34 -26.66
CA ILE A 31 -33.67 12.22 -25.23
C ILE A 31 -32.56 11.52 -24.45
N VAL A 32 -31.99 10.44 -25.00
CA VAL A 32 -30.83 9.78 -24.37
C VAL A 32 -29.60 10.68 -24.42
N ALA A 33 -29.35 11.34 -25.55
CA ALA A 33 -28.23 12.25 -25.72
C ALA A 33 -28.25 13.43 -24.71
N SER A 34 -29.42 13.94 -24.32
CA SER A 34 -29.51 15.03 -23.34
C SER A 34 -29.09 14.65 -21.92
N VAL A 35 -29.01 13.34 -21.61
CA VAL A 35 -28.48 12.84 -20.32
C VAL A 35 -26.99 13.12 -20.19
N ILE A 36 -26.23 13.12 -21.29
CA ILE A 36 -24.78 13.37 -21.30
C ILE A 36 -24.43 14.74 -20.69
N PRO A 37 -24.91 15.89 -21.21
CA PRO A 37 -24.56 17.19 -20.65
C PRO A 37 -25.14 17.40 -19.24
N LEU A 38 -26.33 16.85 -18.94
CA LEU A 38 -26.95 17.00 -17.62
C LEU A 38 -26.21 16.24 -16.52
N SER A 39 -25.79 15.00 -16.79
CA SER A 39 -24.97 14.20 -15.87
C SER A 39 -23.58 14.81 -15.68
N MET A 40 -22.99 15.39 -16.72
CA MET A 40 -21.72 16.12 -16.62
C MET A 40 -21.86 17.40 -15.79
N LEU A 41 -22.94 18.17 -15.95
CA LEU A 41 -23.21 19.35 -15.12
C LEU A 41 -23.36 18.96 -13.65
N PHE A 42 -24.03 17.84 -13.38
CA PHE A 42 -24.13 17.27 -12.04
C PHE A 42 -22.74 16.85 -11.50
N ALA A 43 -21.93 16.17 -12.33
CA ALA A 43 -20.58 15.75 -11.96
C ALA A 43 -19.68 16.93 -11.63
N VAL A 44 -19.64 17.96 -12.48
CA VAL A 44 -18.84 19.18 -12.27
C VAL A 44 -19.29 19.93 -11.01
N SER A 45 -20.59 19.98 -10.74
CA SER A 45 -21.14 20.59 -9.51
C SER A 45 -20.65 19.86 -8.25
N LEU A 46 -20.63 18.53 -8.27
CA LEU A 46 -20.09 17.73 -7.17
C LEU A 46 -18.56 17.81 -7.08
N MET A 47 -17.85 17.86 -8.21
CA MET A 47 -16.40 18.08 -8.20
C MET A 47 -16.04 19.39 -7.50
N ASN A 48 -16.78 20.47 -7.78
CA ASN A 48 -16.59 21.74 -7.08
C ASN A 48 -16.91 21.63 -5.57
N LEU A 49 -17.97 20.92 -5.20
CA LEU A 49 -18.35 20.70 -3.80
C LEU A 49 -17.31 19.90 -3.01
N PHE A 50 -16.71 18.87 -3.63
CA PHE A 50 -15.74 17.98 -3.01
C PHE A 50 -14.27 18.39 -3.22
N GLY A 51 -14.02 19.51 -3.91
CA GLY A 51 -12.66 20.01 -4.18
C GLY A 51 -11.84 19.14 -5.14
N VAL A 52 -12.50 18.43 -6.06
CA VAL A 52 -11.83 17.62 -7.09
C VAL A 52 -11.44 18.52 -8.25
N SER A 53 -10.15 18.66 -8.52
CA SER A 53 -9.67 19.50 -9.64
C SER A 53 -10.01 18.87 -10.99
N GLY A 54 -10.44 19.69 -11.95
CA GLY A 54 -10.62 19.28 -13.34
C GLY A 54 -9.27 19.23 -14.06
N ASN A 55 -8.72 18.04 -14.26
CA ASN A 55 -7.48 17.81 -14.98
C ASN A 55 -7.63 16.61 -15.95
N LEU A 56 -6.56 16.31 -16.68
CA LEU A 56 -6.51 15.19 -17.62
C LEU A 56 -6.89 13.85 -16.97
N MET A 57 -6.45 13.60 -15.73
CA MET A 57 -6.72 12.36 -15.02
C MET A 57 -8.18 12.29 -14.55
N SER A 58 -8.74 13.39 -14.03
CA SER A 58 -10.12 13.41 -13.53
C SER A 58 -11.17 13.32 -14.64
N LEU A 59 -10.93 13.98 -15.78
CA LEU A 59 -11.89 14.07 -16.89
C LEU A 59 -11.61 13.05 -18.00
N GLY A 60 -10.41 12.51 -18.07
CA GLY A 60 -9.92 11.73 -19.20
C GLY A 60 -10.47 10.32 -19.33
N ALA A 61 -11.09 9.76 -18.29
CA ALA A 61 -11.64 8.41 -18.30
C ALA A 61 -13.18 8.36 -18.26
N ILE A 62 -13.84 9.47 -18.58
CA ILE A 62 -15.31 9.52 -18.60
C ILE A 62 -15.80 8.93 -19.92
N ASP A 63 -16.42 7.76 -19.86
CA ASP A 63 -17.17 7.21 -20.99
C ASP A 63 -18.65 7.55 -20.91
N PHE A 64 -19.09 8.30 -21.92
CA PHE A 64 -20.50 8.64 -22.08
C PHE A 64 -21.36 7.41 -22.34
N GLY A 65 -20.81 6.35 -22.92
CA GLY A 65 -21.55 5.12 -23.15
C GLY A 65 -21.99 4.45 -21.86
N LEU A 66 -21.13 4.40 -20.83
CA LEU A 66 -21.51 3.93 -19.49
C LEU A 66 -22.54 4.84 -18.81
N ILE A 67 -22.44 6.15 -19.04
CA ILE A 67 -23.32 7.16 -18.45
C ILE A 67 -24.73 7.05 -19.03
N VAL A 68 -24.87 6.84 -20.34
CA VAL A 68 -26.20 6.80 -20.99
C VAL A 68 -26.87 5.43 -20.94
N ASP A 69 -26.17 4.38 -20.50
CA ASP A 69 -26.63 2.99 -20.61
C ASP A 69 -28.02 2.77 -19.97
N GLY A 70 -28.23 3.21 -18.71
CA GLY A 70 -29.54 3.07 -18.07
C GLY A 70 -30.64 3.88 -18.74
N ALA A 71 -30.31 5.06 -19.30
CA ALA A 71 -31.26 5.85 -20.09
C ALA A 71 -31.64 5.15 -21.40
N VAL A 72 -30.67 4.52 -22.09
CA VAL A 72 -30.89 3.71 -23.29
C VAL A 72 -31.83 2.55 -22.99
N ILE A 73 -31.57 1.81 -21.91
CA ILE A 73 -32.38 0.65 -21.52
C ILE A 73 -33.84 1.04 -21.28
N ILE A 74 -34.08 2.19 -20.62
CA ILE A 74 -35.44 2.68 -20.35
C ILE A 74 -36.12 3.18 -21.63
N VAL A 75 -35.44 3.97 -22.46
CA VAL A 75 -36.01 4.48 -23.71
C VAL A 75 -36.32 3.35 -24.69
N GLU A 76 -35.42 2.39 -24.87
CA GLU A 76 -35.64 1.23 -25.74
C GLU A 76 -36.80 0.36 -25.23
N ALA A 77 -36.89 0.15 -23.92
CA ALA A 77 -38.02 -0.54 -23.31
C ALA A 77 -39.36 0.14 -23.61
N THR A 78 -39.41 1.47 -23.48
CA THR A 78 -40.63 2.24 -23.76
C THR A 78 -40.99 2.20 -25.25
N LEU A 79 -40.01 2.33 -26.16
CA LEU A 79 -40.24 2.21 -27.59
C LEU A 79 -40.73 0.82 -28.00
N HIS A 80 -40.11 -0.24 -27.47
CA HIS A 80 -40.52 -1.61 -27.75
C HIS A 80 -41.94 -1.90 -27.21
N HIS A 81 -42.27 -1.41 -26.01
CA HIS A 81 -43.60 -1.54 -25.42
C HIS A 81 -44.68 -0.81 -26.23
N LEU A 82 -44.37 0.41 -26.69
CA LEU A 82 -45.27 1.17 -27.57
C LEU A 82 -45.40 0.54 -28.97
N GLY A 83 -44.30 0.03 -29.52
CA GLY A 83 -44.27 -0.60 -30.84
C GLY A 83 -45.00 -1.94 -30.91
N ALA A 84 -45.05 -2.70 -29.79
CA ALA A 84 -45.78 -3.97 -29.71
C ALA A 84 -47.31 -3.81 -29.75
N ARG A 85 -47.84 -2.59 -29.55
CA ARG A 85 -49.29 -2.31 -29.60
C ARG A 85 -49.69 -1.72 -30.95
N THR A 86 -50.59 -2.41 -31.65
CA THR A 86 -51.23 -1.91 -32.88
C THR A 86 -52.45 -1.07 -32.51
N LEU A 87 -52.25 0.21 -32.27
CA LEU A 87 -53.33 1.16 -32.00
C LEU A 87 -53.70 1.94 -33.27
N LEU A 88 -54.97 1.87 -33.67
CA LEU A 88 -55.53 2.58 -34.83
C LEU A 88 -55.72 4.09 -34.60
N ARG A 89 -55.50 4.59 -33.38
CA ARG A 89 -55.66 6.00 -32.97
C ARG A 89 -54.39 6.53 -32.29
N PRO A 90 -54.10 7.84 -32.39
CA PRO A 90 -53.02 8.45 -31.61
C PRO A 90 -53.35 8.42 -30.12
N LEU A 91 -52.35 8.14 -29.28
CA LEU A 91 -52.47 8.13 -27.82
C LEU A 91 -52.73 9.54 -27.28
N THR A 92 -53.62 9.66 -26.29
CA THR A 92 -53.77 10.89 -25.49
C THR A 92 -52.57 11.08 -24.55
N GLN A 93 -52.37 12.27 -23.97
CA GLN A 93 -51.23 12.51 -23.06
C GLN A 93 -51.34 11.66 -21.78
N HIS A 94 -52.54 11.46 -21.26
CA HIS A 94 -52.76 10.63 -20.07
C HIS A 94 -52.41 9.16 -20.36
N GLU A 95 -52.89 8.62 -21.49
CA GLU A 95 -52.54 7.26 -21.93
C GLU A 95 -51.03 7.13 -22.17
N MET A 96 -50.38 8.13 -22.79
CA MET A 96 -48.92 8.12 -23.00
C MET A 96 -48.15 8.09 -21.66
N ASN A 97 -48.57 8.89 -20.68
CA ASN A 97 -47.93 8.93 -19.37
C ASN A 97 -48.02 7.57 -18.66
N GLU A 98 -49.20 6.93 -18.73
CA GLU A 98 -49.45 5.63 -18.11
C GLU A 98 -48.65 4.51 -18.78
N GLU A 99 -48.60 4.48 -20.11
CA GLU A 99 -47.83 3.49 -20.88
C GLU A 99 -46.32 3.61 -20.65
N VAL A 100 -45.80 4.84 -20.63
CA VAL A 100 -44.39 5.10 -20.34
C VAL A 100 -44.07 4.72 -18.89
N TYR A 101 -44.95 5.03 -17.94
CA TYR A 101 -44.79 4.65 -16.54
C TYR A 101 -44.78 3.13 -16.36
N GLU A 102 -45.71 2.39 -16.96
CA GLU A 102 -45.75 0.93 -16.88
C GLU A 102 -44.47 0.30 -17.45
N SER A 103 -44.04 0.74 -18.63
CA SER A 103 -42.84 0.19 -19.28
C SER A 103 -41.57 0.51 -18.48
N ALA A 104 -41.40 1.78 -18.07
CA ALA A 104 -40.25 2.20 -17.29
C ALA A 104 -40.22 1.49 -15.92
N SER A 105 -41.36 1.34 -15.23
CA SER A 105 -41.44 0.70 -13.91
C SER A 105 -41.02 -0.78 -13.95
N LYS A 106 -41.37 -1.52 -15.02
CA LYS A 106 -40.99 -2.93 -15.19
C LYS A 106 -39.47 -3.12 -15.31
N ILE A 107 -38.76 -2.18 -15.93
CA ILE A 107 -37.33 -2.29 -16.21
C ILE A 107 -36.46 -1.47 -15.25
N ARG A 108 -37.08 -0.56 -14.49
CA ARG A 108 -36.46 0.29 -13.46
C ARG A 108 -35.50 -0.46 -12.55
N ASN A 109 -35.96 -1.57 -11.96
CA ASN A 109 -35.14 -2.32 -11.01
C ASN A 109 -33.88 -2.89 -11.70
N SER A 110 -34.01 -3.43 -12.91
CA SER A 110 -32.87 -4.02 -13.62
C SER A 110 -31.85 -2.96 -14.06
N ALA A 111 -32.31 -1.80 -14.55
CA ALA A 111 -31.45 -0.69 -14.94
C ALA A 111 -30.76 -0.04 -13.72
N ALA A 112 -31.51 0.23 -12.66
CA ALA A 112 -31.00 0.83 -11.42
C ALA A 112 -29.93 -0.04 -10.73
N PHE A 113 -30.15 -1.36 -10.63
CA PHE A 113 -29.15 -2.26 -10.06
C PHE A 113 -27.87 -2.33 -10.91
N GLY A 114 -28.00 -2.23 -12.23
CA GLY A 114 -26.89 -2.12 -13.15
C GLY A 114 -25.99 -0.92 -12.86
N GLU A 115 -26.59 0.27 -12.82
CA GLU A 115 -25.88 1.52 -12.53
C GLU A 115 -25.27 1.52 -11.11
N ILE A 116 -25.95 0.94 -10.11
CA ILE A 116 -25.40 0.77 -8.76
C ILE A 116 -24.19 -0.17 -8.75
N ILE A 117 -24.21 -1.26 -9.52
CA ILE A 117 -23.07 -2.17 -9.64
C ILE A 117 -21.88 -1.44 -10.25
N ILE A 118 -22.09 -0.69 -11.33
CA ILE A 118 -21.01 0.11 -11.93
C ILE A 118 -20.46 1.10 -10.90
N LEU A 119 -21.31 1.81 -10.15
CA LEU A 119 -20.87 2.75 -9.10
C LEU A 119 -20.03 2.06 -8.00
N ILE A 120 -20.48 0.90 -7.50
CA ILE A 120 -19.79 0.17 -6.42
C ILE A 120 -18.45 -0.40 -6.90
N VAL A 121 -18.34 -0.74 -8.17
CA VAL A 121 -17.08 -1.22 -8.78
C VAL A 121 -15.97 -0.16 -8.77
N TYR A 122 -16.31 1.13 -8.79
CA TYR A 122 -15.35 2.21 -8.63
C TYR A 122 -14.98 2.50 -7.17
N LEU A 123 -15.73 2.00 -6.18
CA LEU A 123 -15.48 2.27 -4.76
C LEU A 123 -14.11 1.74 -4.26
N PRO A 124 -13.64 0.53 -4.63
CA PRO A 124 -12.32 0.05 -4.26
C PRO A 124 -11.17 0.91 -4.80
N ILE A 125 -11.36 1.61 -5.92
CA ILE A 125 -10.34 2.54 -6.45
C ILE A 125 -10.13 3.72 -5.49
N LEU A 126 -11.16 4.13 -4.74
CA LEU A 126 -11.03 5.16 -3.70
C LEU A 126 -10.15 4.73 -2.53
N ALA A 127 -9.93 3.41 -2.35
CA ALA A 127 -9.07 2.87 -1.30
C ALA A 127 -7.58 2.91 -1.65
N LEU A 128 -7.21 3.13 -2.93
CA LEU A 128 -5.80 3.28 -3.34
C LEU A 128 -5.16 4.46 -2.59
N VAL A 129 -4.01 4.28 -1.97
CA VAL A 129 -3.29 5.33 -1.20
C VAL A 129 -2.07 5.79 -2.01
N GLY A 130 -1.30 6.76 -1.53
CA GLY A 130 -0.03 7.14 -2.17
C GLY A 130 -0.21 7.81 -3.53
N ILE A 131 0.72 7.51 -4.44
CA ILE A 131 0.84 8.16 -5.75
C ILE A 131 -0.29 7.72 -6.68
N GLU A 132 -0.56 6.42 -6.76
CA GLU A 132 -1.66 5.88 -7.55
C GLU A 132 -3.01 6.40 -7.04
N GLY A 133 -3.16 6.58 -5.72
CA GLY A 133 -4.35 7.19 -5.13
C GLY A 133 -4.53 8.65 -5.55
N LYS A 134 -3.44 9.44 -5.56
CA LYS A 134 -3.48 10.84 -6.02
C LYS A 134 -3.83 10.96 -7.50
N MET A 135 -3.44 9.99 -8.31
CA MET A 135 -3.71 9.99 -9.76
C MET A 135 -5.10 9.46 -10.11
N PHE A 136 -5.53 8.34 -9.51
CA PHE A 136 -6.74 7.63 -9.94
C PHE A 136 -7.98 7.88 -9.05
N ARG A 137 -7.85 8.40 -7.83
CA ARG A 137 -9.04 8.78 -7.02
C ARG A 137 -9.88 9.90 -7.67
N PRO A 138 -9.29 11.02 -8.15
CA PRO A 138 -10.07 12.07 -8.79
C PRO A 138 -10.89 11.55 -9.98
N MET A 139 -10.26 10.69 -10.78
CA MET A 139 -10.90 10.00 -11.89
C MET A 139 -12.11 9.15 -11.46
N ALA A 140 -11.94 8.30 -10.44
CA ALA A 140 -13.04 7.47 -9.93
C ALA A 140 -14.16 8.33 -9.34
N GLN A 141 -13.85 9.41 -8.62
CA GLN A 141 -14.84 10.34 -8.07
C GLN A 141 -15.67 11.00 -9.17
N THR A 142 -15.02 11.51 -10.22
CA THR A 142 -15.73 12.15 -11.33
C THR A 142 -16.66 11.17 -12.05
N VAL A 143 -16.23 9.93 -12.31
CA VAL A 143 -17.07 8.90 -12.91
C VAL A 143 -18.23 8.52 -11.99
N ILE A 144 -17.99 8.33 -10.68
CA ILE A 144 -19.05 8.08 -9.70
C ILE A 144 -20.08 9.21 -9.69
N PHE A 145 -19.64 10.47 -9.71
CA PHE A 145 -20.54 11.62 -9.73
C PHE A 145 -21.36 11.68 -11.03
N ALA A 146 -20.75 11.40 -12.18
CA ALA A 146 -21.44 11.37 -13.47
C ALA A 146 -22.48 10.24 -13.54
N ILE A 147 -22.12 9.03 -13.11
CA ILE A 147 -23.04 7.88 -13.06
C ILE A 147 -24.15 8.12 -12.04
N LEU A 148 -23.86 8.72 -10.88
CA LEU A 148 -24.89 9.07 -9.90
C LEU A 148 -25.88 10.10 -10.47
N GLY A 149 -25.38 11.10 -11.21
CA GLY A 149 -26.22 12.05 -11.92
C GLY A 149 -27.09 11.38 -12.99
N ALA A 150 -26.48 10.51 -13.80
CA ALA A 150 -27.19 9.74 -14.81
C ALA A 150 -28.25 8.80 -14.22
N PHE A 151 -27.95 8.14 -13.10
CA PHE A 151 -28.88 7.30 -12.35
C PHE A 151 -30.11 8.08 -11.86
N ILE A 152 -29.90 9.28 -11.31
CA ILE A 152 -31.01 10.13 -10.88
C ILE A 152 -31.84 10.55 -12.11
N LEU A 153 -31.20 10.93 -13.21
CA LEU A 153 -31.86 11.36 -14.44
C LEU A 153 -32.60 10.21 -15.14
N SER A 154 -32.05 8.99 -15.14
CA SER A 154 -32.65 7.80 -15.76
C SER A 154 -33.96 7.43 -15.07
N LEU A 155 -34.06 7.65 -13.76
CA LEU A 155 -35.27 7.36 -12.97
C LEU A 155 -36.32 8.48 -13.00
N THR A 156 -35.91 9.73 -13.22
CA THR A 156 -36.78 10.91 -13.09
C THR A 156 -37.03 11.61 -14.42
N TYR A 157 -35.96 12.15 -15.02
CA TYR A 157 -36.00 12.97 -16.23
C TYR A 157 -36.34 12.15 -17.48
N VAL A 158 -35.69 11.00 -17.69
CA VAL A 158 -35.82 10.20 -18.92
C VAL A 158 -37.26 9.71 -19.15
N PRO A 159 -37.98 9.12 -18.17
CA PRO A 159 -39.36 8.70 -18.35
C PRO A 159 -40.30 9.88 -18.61
N MET A 160 -40.11 11.00 -17.90
CA MET A 160 -40.92 12.20 -18.04
C MET A 160 -40.79 12.82 -19.43
N VAL A 161 -39.55 12.99 -19.92
CA VAL A 161 -39.30 13.56 -21.24
C VAL A 161 -39.72 12.60 -22.36
N SER A 162 -39.58 11.29 -22.14
CA SER A 162 -40.11 10.27 -23.07
C SER A 162 -41.62 10.39 -23.26
N ALA A 163 -42.38 10.59 -22.17
CA ALA A 163 -43.83 10.78 -22.25
C ALA A 163 -44.24 12.10 -22.96
N LEU A 164 -43.40 13.14 -22.90
CA LEU A 164 -43.68 14.44 -23.53
C LEU A 164 -43.26 14.51 -25.00
N PHE A 165 -42.09 13.97 -25.36
CA PHE A 165 -41.46 14.20 -26.67
C PHE A 165 -41.60 13.03 -27.66
N LEU A 166 -41.83 11.79 -27.19
CA LEU A 166 -42.06 10.66 -28.09
C LEU A 166 -43.34 10.87 -28.92
N SER A 167 -43.34 10.33 -30.14
CA SER A 167 -44.46 10.48 -31.07
C SER A 167 -45.70 9.73 -30.55
N LYS A 168 -46.82 10.43 -30.44
CA LYS A 168 -48.14 9.86 -30.14
C LYS A 168 -48.74 9.06 -31.32
N LYS A 169 -48.13 9.16 -32.51
CA LYS A 169 -48.46 8.38 -33.70
C LYS A 169 -47.44 7.27 -33.86
N ILE A 170 -47.87 6.03 -33.67
CA ILE A 170 -47.04 4.84 -33.84
C ILE A 170 -47.06 4.46 -35.32
N LYS A 171 -45.96 4.68 -36.04
CA LYS A 171 -45.79 4.26 -37.43
C LYS A 171 -44.95 2.98 -37.49
N HIS A 172 -45.46 1.93 -38.13
CA HIS A 172 -44.74 0.68 -38.42
C HIS A 172 -43.99 0.76 -39.77
N GLU A 173 -43.13 1.76 -39.96
CA GLU A 173 -42.23 1.78 -41.11
C GLU A 173 -40.89 1.15 -40.70
N LYS A 174 -40.33 0.26 -41.54
CA LYS A 174 -39.03 -0.37 -41.26
C LYS A 174 -37.95 0.70 -41.25
N THR A 175 -37.37 0.95 -40.08
CA THR A 175 -36.30 1.93 -39.90
C THR A 175 -34.96 1.41 -40.38
N VAL A 176 -33.98 2.31 -40.55
CA VAL A 176 -32.58 1.93 -40.83
C VAL A 176 -32.03 1.01 -39.73
N ALA A 177 -32.41 1.27 -38.47
CA ALA A 177 -32.11 0.42 -37.32
C ALA A 177 -32.64 -1.01 -37.50
N ASP A 178 -33.88 -1.18 -37.98
CA ASP A 178 -34.47 -2.51 -38.21
C ASP A 178 -33.72 -3.30 -39.30
N ARG A 179 -33.16 -2.61 -40.31
CA ARG A 179 -32.35 -3.24 -41.35
C ARG A 179 -30.99 -3.71 -40.82
N ILE A 180 -30.34 -2.89 -39.99
CA ILE A 180 -29.07 -3.26 -39.32
C ILE A 180 -29.30 -4.42 -38.35
N MET A 181 -30.35 -4.36 -37.53
CA MET A 181 -30.69 -5.44 -36.62
C MET A 181 -31.11 -6.71 -37.36
N GLY A 182 -31.76 -6.60 -38.52
CA GLY A 182 -32.05 -7.74 -39.39
C GLY A 182 -30.78 -8.47 -39.88
N PHE A 183 -29.69 -7.74 -40.12
CA PHE A 183 -28.38 -8.33 -40.42
C PHE A 183 -27.80 -9.08 -39.21
N PHE A 184 -27.79 -8.45 -38.03
CA PHE A 184 -27.30 -9.09 -36.80
C PHE A 184 -28.14 -10.32 -36.40
N HIS A 185 -29.46 -10.27 -36.56
CA HIS A 185 -30.35 -11.42 -36.34
C HIS A 185 -30.01 -12.58 -37.28
N ARG A 186 -29.81 -12.31 -38.57
CA ARG A 186 -29.48 -13.34 -39.57
C ARG A 186 -28.13 -14.02 -39.27
N LEU A 187 -27.20 -13.30 -38.63
CA LEU A 187 -25.92 -13.86 -38.18
C LEU A 187 -26.05 -14.61 -36.84
N TYR A 188 -26.82 -14.06 -35.91
CA TYR A 188 -26.95 -14.59 -34.54
C TYR A 188 -27.82 -15.86 -34.46
N GLU A 189 -28.93 -15.93 -35.19
CA GLU A 189 -29.86 -17.05 -35.18
C GLU A 189 -29.20 -18.41 -35.50
N PRO A 190 -28.38 -18.57 -36.56
CA PRO A 190 -27.65 -19.80 -36.80
C PRO A 190 -26.57 -20.06 -35.73
N MET A 191 -25.96 -19.01 -35.19
CA MET A 191 -24.92 -19.13 -34.16
C MET A 191 -25.49 -19.70 -32.85
N ILE A 192 -26.60 -19.16 -32.35
CA ILE A 192 -27.24 -19.67 -31.13
C ILE A 192 -27.85 -21.06 -31.36
N ALA A 193 -28.42 -21.33 -32.54
CA ALA A 193 -28.93 -22.66 -32.88
C ALA A 193 -27.81 -23.73 -32.89
N PHE A 194 -26.63 -23.41 -33.44
CA PHE A 194 -25.45 -24.27 -33.38
C PHE A 194 -24.97 -24.46 -31.93
N ALA A 195 -24.87 -23.36 -31.18
CA ALA A 195 -24.40 -23.37 -29.79
C ALA A 195 -25.28 -24.24 -28.88
N LEU A 196 -26.61 -24.19 -29.08
CA LEU A 196 -27.56 -25.04 -28.36
C LEU A 196 -27.47 -26.53 -28.74
N ARG A 197 -27.12 -26.86 -30.00
CA ARG A 197 -26.94 -28.27 -30.45
C ARG A 197 -25.62 -28.85 -29.95
N ARG A 198 -24.53 -28.07 -29.93
CA ARG A 198 -23.16 -28.50 -29.58
C ARG A 198 -22.64 -27.81 -28.31
N LYS A 199 -23.46 -27.80 -27.26
CA LYS A 199 -23.18 -27.13 -25.96
C LYS A 199 -21.81 -27.45 -25.35
N ALA A 200 -21.34 -28.69 -25.42
CA ALA A 200 -20.03 -29.08 -24.88
C ALA A 200 -18.86 -28.44 -25.65
N VAL A 201 -18.97 -28.33 -26.99
CA VAL A 201 -17.93 -27.73 -27.83
C VAL A 201 -17.75 -26.26 -27.46
N VAL A 202 -18.86 -25.50 -27.37
CA VAL A 202 -18.81 -24.07 -27.04
C VAL A 202 -18.21 -23.81 -25.66
N LEU A 203 -18.59 -24.60 -24.65
CA LEU A 203 -18.05 -24.45 -23.30
C LEU A 203 -16.56 -24.78 -23.23
N ILE A 204 -16.11 -25.85 -23.90
CA ILE A 204 -14.69 -26.21 -23.97
C ILE A 204 -13.90 -25.13 -24.71
N THR A 205 -14.39 -24.62 -25.84
CA THR A 205 -13.72 -23.54 -26.58
C THR A 205 -13.62 -22.28 -25.73
N SER A 206 -14.68 -21.89 -25.03
CA SER A 206 -14.66 -20.73 -24.13
C SER A 206 -13.66 -20.91 -22.97
N LEU A 207 -13.58 -22.12 -22.40
CA LEU A 207 -12.61 -22.44 -21.35
C LEU A 207 -11.16 -22.43 -21.87
N LEU A 208 -10.93 -22.92 -23.09
CA LEU A 208 -9.61 -22.88 -23.74
C LEU A 208 -9.18 -21.44 -24.06
N LEU A 209 -10.09 -20.60 -24.55
CA LEU A 209 -9.82 -19.18 -24.78
C LEU A 209 -9.50 -18.46 -23.46
N PHE A 210 -10.23 -18.78 -22.39
CA PHE A 210 -9.93 -18.26 -21.05
C PHE A 210 -8.55 -18.73 -20.55
N ALA A 211 -8.23 -20.01 -20.65
CA ALA A 211 -6.93 -20.54 -20.23
C ALA A 211 -5.77 -19.95 -21.08
N GLY A 212 -5.99 -19.77 -22.38
CA GLY A 212 -5.03 -19.13 -23.28
C GLY A 212 -4.81 -17.65 -22.94
N SER A 213 -5.89 -16.91 -22.69
CA SER A 213 -5.81 -15.52 -22.21
C SER A 213 -5.06 -15.42 -20.88
N LEU A 214 -5.36 -16.31 -19.92
CA LEU A 214 -4.67 -16.36 -18.64
C LEU A 214 -3.17 -16.64 -18.80
N PHE A 215 -2.80 -17.55 -19.72
CA PHE A 215 -1.41 -17.84 -20.03
C PHE A 215 -0.68 -16.65 -20.64
N VAL A 216 -1.33 -15.89 -21.54
CA VAL A 216 -0.80 -14.64 -22.08
C VAL A 216 -0.64 -13.59 -20.98
N PHE A 217 -1.64 -13.44 -20.11
CA PHE A 217 -1.61 -12.49 -18.99
C PHE A 217 -0.45 -12.76 -18.02
N LEU A 218 -0.22 -14.03 -17.66
CA LEU A 218 0.86 -14.43 -16.75
C LEU A 218 2.28 -14.18 -17.32
N ARG A 219 2.40 -13.96 -18.63
CA ARG A 219 3.67 -13.66 -19.32
C ARG A 219 3.79 -12.19 -19.72
N MET A 220 2.75 -11.40 -19.47
CA MET A 220 2.75 -9.99 -19.82
C MET A 220 3.64 -9.22 -18.84
N GLY A 221 4.40 -8.28 -19.38
CA GLY A 221 5.20 -7.35 -18.60
C GLY A 221 4.36 -6.38 -17.77
N GLY A 222 5.00 -5.71 -16.83
CA GLY A 222 4.37 -4.80 -15.88
C GLY A 222 5.05 -3.43 -15.84
N GLU A 223 4.25 -2.38 -15.83
CA GLU A 223 4.71 -0.99 -15.63
C GLU A 223 3.76 -0.24 -14.68
N PHE A 224 4.26 0.78 -13.99
CA PHE A 224 3.40 1.54 -13.07
C PHE A 224 2.35 2.36 -13.84
N ILE A 225 2.83 3.27 -14.68
CA ILE A 225 2.03 4.12 -15.56
C ILE A 225 2.82 4.24 -16.86
N PRO A 226 2.17 4.20 -18.04
CA PRO A 226 2.84 4.48 -19.31
C PRO A 226 3.52 5.84 -19.28
N SER A 227 4.66 6.00 -19.97
CA SER A 227 5.34 7.29 -20.10
C SER A 227 4.41 8.32 -20.76
N LEU A 228 4.09 9.40 -20.05
CA LEU A 228 3.27 10.50 -20.59
C LEU A 228 4.13 11.31 -21.56
N SER A 229 3.66 11.61 -22.77
CA SER A 229 4.34 12.57 -23.64
C SER A 229 3.98 14.00 -23.25
N GLU A 230 4.96 14.78 -22.80
CA GLU A 230 4.82 16.16 -22.32
C GLU A 230 5.07 17.20 -23.41
N GLY A 231 5.67 16.79 -24.53
CA GLY A 231 5.98 17.64 -25.68
C GLY A 231 7.34 18.34 -25.60
N ASP A 232 8.01 18.34 -24.43
CA ASP A 232 9.34 18.90 -24.24
C ASP A 232 10.27 17.85 -23.61
N PHE A 233 11.58 18.02 -23.79
CA PHE A 233 12.58 17.19 -23.10
C PHE A 233 13.28 17.94 -21.98
N ALA A 234 13.57 17.21 -20.91
CA ALA A 234 14.57 17.58 -19.91
C ALA A 234 15.74 16.61 -20.05
N ILE A 235 16.89 17.11 -20.49
CA ILE A 235 18.11 16.32 -20.63
C ILE A 235 18.96 16.56 -19.39
N GLU A 236 19.07 15.53 -18.55
CA GLU A 236 20.03 15.52 -17.45
C GLU A 236 21.43 15.39 -18.04
N THR A 237 22.19 16.49 -18.02
CA THR A 237 23.54 16.56 -18.55
C THR A 237 24.53 16.63 -17.39
N ARG A 238 25.55 15.78 -17.40
CA ARG A 238 26.59 15.79 -16.37
C ARG A 238 27.99 15.76 -16.99
N VAL A 239 28.84 16.65 -16.52
CA VAL A 239 30.29 16.60 -16.79
C VAL A 239 31.01 15.78 -15.70
N LEU A 240 32.27 15.44 -15.94
CA LEU A 240 33.08 14.72 -14.94
C LEU A 240 33.14 15.47 -13.60
N SER A 241 32.97 14.75 -12.49
CA SER A 241 33.03 15.31 -11.13
C SER A 241 34.36 16.04 -10.89
N GLY A 242 34.29 17.25 -10.35
CA GLY A 242 35.45 18.13 -10.16
C GLY A 242 35.75 19.08 -11.32
N SER A 243 34.95 19.06 -12.38
CA SER A 243 34.99 20.08 -13.43
C SER A 243 34.59 21.46 -12.89
N SER A 244 35.14 22.51 -13.49
CA SER A 244 34.81 23.89 -13.13
C SER A 244 33.44 24.29 -13.70
N ILE A 245 32.79 25.28 -13.09
CA ILE A 245 31.53 25.83 -13.63
C ILE A 245 31.70 26.38 -15.05
N SER A 246 32.88 26.89 -15.39
CA SER A 246 33.19 27.35 -16.75
C SER A 246 33.18 26.21 -17.76
N GLN A 247 33.74 25.04 -17.39
CA GLN A 247 33.66 23.84 -18.22
C GLN A 247 32.21 23.36 -18.38
N THR A 248 31.43 23.42 -17.30
CA THR A 248 30.01 23.08 -17.33
C THR A 248 29.22 24.00 -18.27
N ILE A 249 29.48 25.31 -18.23
CA ILE A 249 28.87 26.29 -19.14
C ILE A 249 29.24 25.97 -20.60
N GLU A 250 30.51 25.70 -20.88
CA GLU A 250 30.98 25.36 -22.22
C GLU A 250 30.28 24.12 -22.77
N ALA A 251 30.22 23.03 -21.99
CA ALA A 251 29.53 21.80 -22.37
C ALA A 251 28.03 22.03 -22.62
N SER A 252 27.37 22.82 -21.75
CA SER A 252 25.97 23.20 -21.92
C SER A 252 25.73 23.95 -23.23
N THR A 253 26.59 24.92 -23.55
CA THR A 253 26.45 25.74 -24.75
C THR A 253 26.73 24.93 -26.00
N GLN A 254 27.73 24.04 -25.99
CA GLN A 254 27.99 23.13 -27.10
C GLN A 254 26.82 22.19 -27.37
N ALA A 255 26.22 21.60 -26.33
CA ALA A 255 25.04 20.74 -26.47
C ALA A 255 23.85 21.51 -27.05
N ALA A 256 23.56 22.69 -26.52
CA ALA A 256 22.49 23.56 -27.03
C ALA A 256 22.70 23.94 -28.50
N ASP A 257 23.93 24.29 -28.89
CA ASP A 257 24.30 24.61 -30.25
C ASP A 257 24.09 23.44 -31.22
N ILE A 258 24.47 22.22 -30.81
CA ILE A 258 24.27 21.01 -31.61
C ILE A 258 22.78 20.77 -31.85
N LEU A 259 21.96 20.84 -30.80
CA LEU A 259 20.52 20.62 -30.88
C LEU A 259 19.84 21.66 -31.78
N LEU A 260 20.14 22.95 -31.60
CA LEU A 260 19.57 24.02 -32.42
C LEU A 260 20.01 23.97 -33.89
N LYS A 261 21.24 23.53 -34.18
CA LYS A 261 21.76 23.44 -35.55
C LYS A 261 21.29 22.20 -36.29
N GLN A 262 21.23 21.05 -35.61
CA GLN A 262 20.88 19.78 -36.24
C GLN A 262 19.37 19.52 -36.25
N PHE A 263 18.60 20.08 -35.32
CA PHE A 263 17.14 19.88 -35.21
C PHE A 263 16.39 21.23 -35.22
N PRO A 264 16.59 22.07 -36.26
CA PRO A 264 16.02 23.43 -36.29
C PRO A 264 14.50 23.45 -36.46
N ASP A 265 13.91 22.40 -37.05
CA ASP A 265 12.47 22.29 -37.26
C ASP A 265 11.76 21.74 -36.01
N GLU A 266 12.42 20.87 -35.26
CA GLU A 266 11.89 20.26 -34.03
C GLU A 266 12.15 21.10 -32.77
N VAL A 267 13.32 21.74 -32.64
CA VAL A 267 13.72 22.47 -31.41
C VAL A 267 13.44 23.96 -31.54
N LYS A 268 12.69 24.51 -30.59
CA LYS A 268 12.39 25.93 -30.51
C LYS A 268 13.41 26.71 -29.69
N GLU A 269 13.73 26.20 -28.50
CA GLU A 269 14.61 26.85 -27.53
C GLU A 269 15.27 25.80 -26.63
N VAL A 270 16.50 26.08 -26.20
CA VAL A 270 17.21 25.26 -25.22
C VAL A 270 17.63 26.14 -24.04
N VAL A 271 17.20 25.77 -22.84
CA VAL A 271 17.48 26.50 -21.59
C VAL A 271 18.30 25.61 -20.66
N GLY A 272 19.53 26.01 -20.34
CA GLY A 272 20.39 25.29 -19.40
C GLY A 272 20.31 25.85 -17.99
N LYS A 273 19.99 24.99 -17.01
CA LYS A 273 20.08 25.30 -15.58
C LYS A 273 21.28 24.56 -14.98
N ILE A 274 22.31 25.29 -14.57
CA ILE A 274 23.55 24.74 -13.98
C ILE A 274 23.53 24.93 -12.47
N GLY A 275 23.74 23.85 -11.71
CA GLY A 275 23.78 23.89 -10.25
C GLY A 275 22.45 24.30 -9.59
N SER A 276 22.52 24.69 -8.31
CA SER A 276 21.35 25.05 -7.51
C SER A 276 20.91 26.50 -7.70
N SER A 277 19.60 26.74 -7.70
CA SER A 277 19.03 28.09 -7.67
C SER A 277 19.19 28.75 -6.29
N GLU A 278 19.05 30.09 -6.23
CA GLU A 278 19.17 30.87 -4.97
C GLU A 278 18.19 30.42 -3.88
N ILE A 279 16.99 29.98 -4.29
CA ILE A 279 16.08 29.22 -3.43
C ILE A 279 16.40 27.74 -3.65
N PRO A 280 17.04 27.05 -2.69
CA PRO A 280 17.51 25.69 -2.87
C PRO A 280 16.36 24.68 -2.72
N THR A 281 15.43 24.67 -3.66
CA THR A 281 14.44 23.60 -3.79
C THR A 281 15.04 22.33 -4.38
N ASP A 282 16.20 22.45 -5.03
CA ASP A 282 16.92 21.38 -5.72
C ASP A 282 18.44 21.54 -5.53
N PRO A 283 19.09 20.68 -4.72
CA PRO A 283 20.52 20.78 -4.41
C PRO A 283 21.37 20.14 -5.52
N MET A 284 21.41 20.77 -6.69
CA MET A 284 22.26 20.31 -7.80
C MET A 284 23.72 20.72 -7.63
N PRO A 285 24.68 19.82 -7.88
CA PRO A 285 26.09 20.16 -7.88
C PRO A 285 26.46 20.94 -9.15
N VAL A 286 27.63 21.60 -9.15
CA VAL A 286 28.06 22.50 -10.24
C VAL A 286 28.43 21.77 -11.54
N GLU A 287 28.66 20.46 -11.47
CA GLU A 287 28.89 19.57 -12.60
C GLU A 287 27.58 19.05 -13.25
N ALA A 288 26.42 19.35 -12.67
CA ALA A 288 25.12 18.92 -13.18
C ALA A 288 24.37 20.07 -13.86
N ILE A 289 23.71 19.74 -14.96
CA ILE A 289 22.98 20.65 -15.81
C ILE A 289 21.64 20.01 -16.17
N ASP A 290 20.56 20.76 -16.00
CA ASP A 290 19.27 20.40 -16.59
C ASP A 290 19.11 21.22 -17.87
N LEU A 291 19.21 20.57 -19.04
CA LEU A 291 18.91 21.21 -20.31
C LEU A 291 17.43 20.99 -20.63
N MET A 292 16.63 22.06 -20.55
CA MET A 292 15.24 22.05 -21.00
C MET A 292 15.20 22.36 -22.49
N VAL A 293 14.80 21.37 -23.29
CA VAL A 293 14.65 21.49 -24.74
C VAL A 293 13.16 21.65 -25.04
N ILE A 294 12.78 22.87 -25.41
CA ILE A 294 11.41 23.21 -25.77
C ILE A 294 11.23 22.88 -27.25
N LEU A 295 10.27 22.02 -27.57
CA LEU A 295 10.03 21.58 -28.95
C LEU A 295 8.96 22.43 -29.63
N ASN A 296 8.99 22.45 -30.95
CA ASN A 296 7.89 22.89 -31.78
C ASN A 296 6.76 21.85 -31.77
N ASP A 297 5.56 22.27 -32.17
CA ASP A 297 4.43 21.35 -32.30
C ASP A 297 4.78 20.18 -33.23
N LYS A 298 4.32 18.97 -32.87
CA LYS A 298 4.65 17.71 -33.55
C LYS A 298 4.41 17.73 -35.07
N GLU A 299 3.44 18.53 -35.54
CA GLU A 299 3.12 18.67 -36.96
C GLU A 299 4.26 19.29 -37.79
N ALA A 300 5.21 19.97 -37.14
CA ALA A 300 6.37 20.58 -37.78
C ALA A 300 7.60 19.66 -37.85
N TRP A 301 7.57 18.48 -37.21
CA TRP A 301 8.73 17.60 -37.11
C TRP A 301 9.01 16.92 -38.46
N VAL A 302 10.30 16.81 -38.82
CA VAL A 302 10.74 16.24 -40.11
C VAL A 302 11.60 15.00 -39.91
N LYS A 303 12.41 14.97 -38.85
CA LYS A 303 13.42 13.92 -38.62
C LYS A 303 12.92 12.68 -37.89
N ALA A 304 11.81 12.78 -37.16
CA ALA A 304 11.29 11.69 -36.34
C ALA A 304 9.76 11.72 -36.28
N ASP A 305 9.15 10.53 -36.23
CA ASP A 305 7.69 10.36 -36.17
C ASP A 305 7.16 10.36 -34.72
N ASP A 306 8.01 10.07 -33.74
CA ASP A 306 7.67 10.11 -32.32
C ASP A 306 8.79 10.68 -31.42
N SER A 307 8.46 10.90 -30.15
CA SER A 307 9.41 11.51 -29.21
C SER A 307 10.54 10.55 -28.80
N GLU A 308 10.33 9.24 -28.85
CA GLU A 308 11.35 8.26 -28.45
C GLU A 308 12.43 8.13 -29.53
N GLU A 309 12.02 8.12 -30.80
CA GLU A 309 12.89 8.21 -31.96
C GLU A 309 13.66 9.54 -31.97
N LEU A 310 12.97 10.67 -31.76
CA LEU A 310 13.61 11.98 -31.67
C LEU A 310 14.65 12.05 -30.54
N ALA A 311 14.33 11.50 -29.37
CA ALA A 311 15.27 11.44 -28.24
C ALA A 311 16.49 10.57 -28.54
N THR A 312 16.34 9.53 -29.35
CA THR A 312 17.44 8.64 -29.76
C THR A 312 18.37 9.36 -30.74
N GLU A 313 17.81 9.99 -31.77
CA GLU A 313 18.57 10.79 -32.74
C GLU A 313 19.30 11.98 -32.07
N MET A 314 18.64 12.66 -31.12
CA MET A 314 19.28 13.72 -30.34
C MET A 314 20.37 13.19 -29.40
N ALA A 315 20.17 12.01 -28.79
CA ALA A 315 21.19 11.38 -27.95
C ALA A 315 22.44 11.05 -28.76
N GLU A 316 22.28 10.42 -29.93
CA GLU A 316 23.38 10.10 -30.85
C GLU A 316 24.12 11.36 -31.31
N ALA A 317 23.40 12.45 -31.61
CA ALA A 317 24.01 13.72 -31.98
C ALA A 317 24.86 14.33 -30.86
N LEU A 318 24.46 14.14 -29.59
CA LEU A 318 25.15 14.66 -28.43
C LEU A 318 26.37 13.81 -27.99
N GLU A 319 26.49 12.56 -28.45
CA GLU A 319 27.68 11.72 -28.20
C GLU A 319 28.98 12.34 -28.75
N ALA A 320 28.88 13.32 -29.65
CA ALA A 320 30.01 14.08 -30.15
C ALA A 320 30.77 14.87 -29.06
N ILE A 321 30.17 15.11 -27.89
CA ILE A 321 30.79 15.85 -26.79
C ILE A 321 31.49 14.87 -25.83
N PRO A 322 32.83 14.81 -25.81
CA PRO A 322 33.55 13.82 -25.01
C PRO A 322 33.49 14.15 -23.51
N GLY A 323 33.32 13.12 -22.67
CA GLY A 323 33.35 13.26 -21.21
C GLY A 323 32.10 13.88 -20.60
N VAL A 324 31.00 13.93 -21.36
CA VAL A 324 29.69 14.41 -20.91
C VAL A 324 28.66 13.29 -21.10
N THR A 325 27.81 13.08 -20.10
CA THR A 325 26.71 12.11 -20.18
C THR A 325 25.39 12.84 -20.30
N PHE A 326 24.52 12.35 -21.17
CA PHE A 326 23.19 12.90 -21.44
C PHE A 326 22.13 11.85 -21.11
N GLY A 327 21.18 12.19 -20.23
CA GLY A 327 20.02 11.36 -19.92
C GLY A 327 18.74 12.04 -20.37
N PHE A 328 18.07 11.49 -21.38
CA PHE A 328 16.85 12.08 -21.92
C PHE A 328 15.64 11.68 -21.09
N GLN A 329 14.90 12.68 -20.63
CA GLN A 329 13.68 12.53 -19.86
C GLN A 329 12.71 13.64 -20.23
N GLN A 330 11.57 13.65 -19.55
CA GLN A 330 10.57 14.70 -19.70
C GLN A 330 10.48 15.53 -18.42
N PRO A 331 10.17 16.83 -18.49
CA PRO A 331 10.29 17.73 -17.34
C PRO A 331 9.50 17.30 -16.09
N ILE A 332 8.22 16.95 -16.23
CA ILE A 332 7.37 16.51 -15.10
C ILE A 332 7.78 15.11 -14.67
N GLN A 333 8.03 14.19 -15.60
CA GLN A 333 8.53 12.83 -15.29
C GLN A 333 9.82 12.87 -14.46
N MET A 334 10.80 13.66 -14.88
CA MET A 334 12.09 13.82 -14.19
C MET A 334 11.89 14.29 -12.74
N ARG A 335 11.08 15.34 -12.54
CA ARG A 335 10.80 15.89 -11.21
C ARG A 335 9.96 14.95 -10.35
N PHE A 336 9.04 14.22 -10.97
CA PHE A 336 8.25 13.22 -10.29
C PHE A 336 9.12 12.05 -9.80
N ASN A 337 10.00 11.52 -10.64
CA ASN A 337 10.96 10.48 -10.27
C ASN A 337 11.88 10.95 -9.12
N GLU A 338 12.39 12.17 -9.21
CA GLU A 338 13.27 12.78 -8.21
C GLU A 338 12.58 12.92 -6.85
N LEU A 339 11.34 13.44 -6.82
CA LEU A 339 10.56 13.58 -5.60
C LEU A 339 10.19 12.24 -4.96
N ILE A 340 10.00 11.20 -5.76
CA ILE A 340 9.57 9.88 -5.30
C ILE A 340 10.74 9.07 -4.76
N SER A 341 11.81 8.98 -5.54
CA SER A 341 12.88 8.01 -5.31
C SER A 341 14.17 8.66 -4.81
N GLY A 342 14.27 9.99 -4.89
CA GLY A 342 15.51 10.75 -4.68
C GLY A 342 16.46 10.68 -5.87
N ALA A 343 16.02 10.12 -7.00
CA ALA A 343 16.80 9.97 -8.21
C ALA A 343 15.90 10.17 -9.44
N ARG A 344 16.50 10.60 -10.55
CA ARG A 344 15.77 11.11 -11.71
C ARG A 344 15.37 9.98 -12.67
N GLN A 345 16.12 8.88 -12.68
CA GLN A 345 15.93 7.73 -13.54
C GLN A 345 14.67 6.92 -13.19
N ASP A 346 14.10 6.22 -14.18
CA ASP A 346 12.86 5.44 -14.01
C ASP A 346 13.04 4.27 -13.02
N VAL A 347 14.19 3.59 -13.08
CA VAL A 347 14.55 2.53 -12.16
C VAL A 347 15.85 2.87 -11.48
N VAL A 348 15.87 2.76 -10.15
CA VAL A 348 17.04 3.06 -9.34
C VAL A 348 17.37 1.90 -8.44
N MET A 349 18.61 1.45 -8.49
CA MET A 349 19.15 0.42 -7.61
C MET A 349 20.03 1.09 -6.58
N LYS A 350 19.72 0.88 -5.29
CA LYS A 350 20.42 1.50 -4.18
C LYS A 350 21.24 0.44 -3.46
N ILE A 351 22.52 0.71 -3.26
CA ILE A 351 23.42 -0.13 -2.45
C ILE A 351 23.64 0.59 -1.13
N TYR A 352 23.34 -0.06 -0.01
CA TYR A 352 23.58 0.46 1.34
C TYR A 352 24.82 -0.18 1.96
N GLY A 353 25.58 0.60 2.74
CA GLY A 353 26.79 0.13 3.43
C GLY A 353 27.55 1.29 4.07
N GLU A 354 28.51 0.99 4.96
CA GLU A 354 29.24 2.04 5.72
C GLU A 354 30.44 2.62 4.96
N ASP A 355 31.22 1.77 4.30
CA ASP A 355 32.43 2.16 3.57
C ASP A 355 32.11 2.63 2.14
N LEU A 356 32.51 3.86 1.81
CA LEU A 356 32.28 4.51 0.53
C LEU A 356 33.11 3.87 -0.61
N ASP A 357 34.32 3.38 -0.32
CA ASP A 357 35.17 2.77 -1.34
C ASP A 357 34.60 1.42 -1.80
N ILE A 358 34.11 0.63 -0.84
CA ILE A 358 33.41 -0.63 -1.12
C ILE A 358 32.13 -0.34 -1.91
N LEU A 359 31.34 0.66 -1.52
CA LEU A 359 30.14 1.03 -2.26
C LEU A 359 30.48 1.39 -3.71
N THR A 360 31.50 2.21 -3.95
CA THR A 360 31.94 2.62 -5.29
C THR A 360 32.38 1.42 -6.14
N GLU A 361 33.16 0.50 -5.56
CA GLU A 361 33.59 -0.71 -6.26
C GLU A 361 32.39 -1.60 -6.68
N GLN A 362 31.44 -1.83 -5.76
CA GLN A 362 30.26 -2.65 -6.04
C GLN A 362 29.32 -1.95 -7.04
N ALA A 363 29.17 -0.63 -6.95
CA ALA A 363 28.39 0.17 -7.89
C ALA A 363 28.95 0.08 -9.32
N GLY A 364 30.27 0.15 -9.48
CA GLY A 364 30.92 -0.03 -10.78
C GLY A 364 30.72 -1.43 -11.37
N LYS A 365 30.73 -2.48 -10.54
CA LYS A 365 30.41 -3.86 -10.99
C LYS A 365 28.95 -3.98 -11.42
N ILE A 366 28.04 -3.43 -10.61
CA ILE A 366 26.62 -3.41 -10.92
C ILE A 366 26.33 -2.64 -12.21
N GLY A 367 26.97 -1.49 -12.43
CA GLY A 367 26.83 -0.72 -13.68
C GLY A 367 27.12 -1.57 -14.92
N LYS A 368 28.21 -2.35 -14.90
CA LYS A 368 28.53 -3.30 -16.00
C LYS A 368 27.49 -4.39 -16.21
N ILE A 369 26.81 -4.81 -15.14
CA ILE A 369 25.72 -5.79 -15.23
C ILE A 369 24.50 -5.12 -15.84
N VAL A 370 24.15 -3.91 -15.40
CA VAL A 370 22.99 -3.15 -15.92
C VAL A 370 23.15 -2.90 -17.41
N SER A 371 24.33 -2.49 -17.88
CA SER A 371 24.60 -2.27 -19.31
C SER A 371 24.52 -3.54 -20.18
N SER A 372 24.45 -4.74 -19.57
CA SER A 372 24.26 -6.01 -20.30
C SER A 372 22.79 -6.40 -20.46
N VAL A 373 21.87 -5.64 -19.86
CA VAL A 373 20.43 -5.91 -19.88
C VAL A 373 19.79 -5.08 -20.99
N ALA A 374 19.17 -5.74 -21.96
CA ALA A 374 18.48 -5.05 -23.05
C ALA A 374 17.31 -4.22 -22.52
N GLY A 375 17.24 -2.95 -22.95
CA GLY A 375 16.22 -1.97 -22.55
C GLY A 375 16.59 -1.14 -21.31
N ALA A 376 17.76 -1.34 -20.71
CA ALA A 376 18.31 -0.47 -19.66
C ALA A 376 19.26 0.55 -20.31
N GLU A 377 18.72 1.72 -20.66
CA GLU A 377 19.45 2.80 -21.34
C GLU A 377 19.81 3.92 -20.36
N ASP A 378 20.65 4.86 -20.81
CA ASP A 378 21.04 6.05 -20.04
C ASP A 378 21.57 5.72 -18.62
N LEU A 379 22.44 4.70 -18.52
CA LEU A 379 22.97 4.23 -17.24
C LEU A 379 23.70 5.35 -16.49
N TYR A 380 23.20 5.66 -15.30
CA TYR A 380 23.82 6.55 -14.34
C TYR A 380 24.34 5.78 -13.13
N VAL A 381 25.66 5.79 -12.95
CA VAL A 381 26.32 5.30 -11.72
C VAL A 381 26.79 6.51 -10.93
N GLU A 382 26.21 6.72 -9.75
CA GLU A 382 26.58 7.84 -8.89
C GLU A 382 28.06 7.76 -8.47
N GLN A 383 28.84 8.78 -8.86
CA GLN A 383 30.26 8.91 -8.53
C GLN A 383 30.41 9.73 -7.25
N ILE A 384 30.80 9.06 -6.16
CA ILE A 384 30.98 9.72 -4.86
C ILE A 384 32.43 10.06 -4.53
N THR A 385 33.41 9.44 -5.21
CA THR A 385 34.85 9.70 -5.03
C THR A 385 35.42 10.32 -6.30
N GLY A 386 36.53 11.07 -6.18
CA GLY A 386 37.22 11.62 -7.35
C GLY A 386 37.35 13.13 -7.36
N LEU A 387 36.76 13.83 -6.38
CA LEU A 387 36.86 15.29 -6.29
C LEU A 387 38.24 15.71 -5.75
N PRO A 388 39.08 16.40 -6.54
CA PRO A 388 40.35 16.92 -6.05
C PRO A 388 40.09 18.07 -5.07
N GLN A 389 40.58 17.92 -3.84
CA GLN A 389 40.48 18.94 -2.79
C GLN A 389 41.88 19.37 -2.34
N ILE A 390 42.04 20.65 -2.07
CA ILE A 390 43.23 21.17 -1.38
C ILE A 390 43.01 20.96 0.12
N VAL A 391 43.72 20.00 0.70
CA VAL A 391 43.61 19.67 2.13
C VAL A 391 44.77 20.31 2.88
N ILE A 392 44.42 21.20 3.81
CA ILE A 392 45.35 21.89 4.70
C ILE A 392 45.35 21.13 6.03
N THR A 393 46.43 20.40 6.31
CA THR A 393 46.60 19.64 7.54
C THR A 393 47.46 20.44 8.50
N PHE A 394 46.85 20.97 9.56
CA PHE A 394 47.55 21.81 10.54
C PHE A 394 48.59 21.04 11.35
N ASP A 395 49.80 21.59 11.43
CA ASP A 395 50.84 21.11 12.34
C ASP A 395 50.71 21.84 13.67
N ARG A 396 50.07 21.18 14.64
CA ARG A 396 49.74 21.80 15.93
C ARG A 396 50.98 22.18 16.73
N GLU A 397 52.09 21.44 16.58
CA GLU A 397 53.33 21.71 17.32
C GLU A 397 53.99 22.99 16.79
N LYS A 398 54.07 23.13 15.46
CA LYS A 398 54.62 24.35 14.85
C LYS A 398 53.73 25.56 15.08
N ILE A 399 52.41 25.41 14.98
CA ILE A 399 51.46 26.49 15.31
C ILE A 399 51.68 26.99 16.75
N ALA A 400 51.85 26.08 17.71
CA ALA A 400 52.13 26.43 19.10
C ALA A 400 53.51 27.11 19.26
N GLN A 401 54.53 26.68 18.50
CA GLN A 401 55.87 27.29 18.52
C GLN A 401 55.86 28.76 18.09
N PHE A 402 55.00 29.13 17.14
CA PHE A 402 54.81 30.52 16.69
C PHE A 402 53.76 31.29 17.51
N GLY A 403 53.20 30.68 18.57
CA GLY A 403 52.18 31.30 19.42
C GLY A 403 50.85 31.59 18.72
N LEU A 404 50.57 30.90 17.60
CA LEU A 404 49.36 31.08 16.80
C LEU A 404 48.22 30.19 17.32
N ASN A 405 46.97 30.60 17.08
CA ASN A 405 45.83 29.70 17.20
C ASN A 405 45.43 29.14 15.83
N ILE A 406 44.86 27.93 15.81
CA ILE A 406 44.31 27.33 14.59
C ILE A 406 43.22 28.22 13.99
N GLU A 407 42.45 28.92 14.83
CA GLU A 407 41.43 29.86 14.37
C GLU A 407 42.01 31.02 13.56
N ASP A 408 43.16 31.57 13.96
CA ASP A 408 43.82 32.68 13.28
C ASP A 408 44.34 32.24 11.90
N VAL A 409 44.95 31.06 11.85
CA VAL A 409 45.41 30.44 10.59
C VAL A 409 44.21 30.18 9.67
N ASN A 410 43.13 29.60 10.20
CA ASN A 410 41.94 29.29 9.41
C ASN A 410 41.23 30.55 8.91
N ARG A 411 41.21 31.61 9.73
CA ARG A 411 40.69 32.92 9.35
C ARG A 411 41.49 33.51 8.19
N ALA A 412 42.83 33.48 8.26
CA ALA A 412 43.68 33.94 7.16
C ALA A 412 43.39 33.19 5.84
N ILE A 413 43.22 31.87 5.90
CA ILE A 413 42.84 31.05 4.74
C ILE A 413 41.46 31.45 4.21
N GLN A 414 40.47 31.58 5.09
CA GLN A 414 39.10 31.94 4.71
C GLN A 414 39.03 33.33 4.10
N THR A 415 39.66 34.34 4.72
CA THR A 415 39.75 35.70 4.18
C THR A 415 40.48 35.68 2.84
N GLY A 416 41.59 34.96 2.72
CA GLY A 416 42.41 34.99 1.50
C GLY A 416 41.72 34.36 0.29
N PHE A 417 41.14 33.17 0.45
CA PHE A 417 40.66 32.36 -0.68
C PHE A 417 39.13 32.38 -0.83
N ALA A 418 38.38 32.05 0.22
CA ALA A 418 36.91 32.01 0.17
C ALA A 418 36.29 33.42 0.10
N GLY A 419 36.98 34.39 0.69
CA GLY A 419 36.49 35.75 0.88
C GLY A 419 35.65 35.86 2.14
N GLN A 420 36.02 36.75 3.03
CA GLN A 420 35.29 36.99 4.28
C GLN A 420 34.45 38.25 4.18
N SER A 421 33.20 38.17 4.61
CA SER A 421 32.30 39.33 4.71
C SER A 421 32.88 40.39 5.66
N ALA A 422 33.12 41.57 5.12
CA ALA A 422 33.54 42.76 5.86
C ALA A 422 32.35 43.56 6.40
N GLY A 423 31.16 43.30 5.84
CA GLY A 423 29.95 44.06 6.10
C GLY A 423 29.01 44.04 4.90
N VAL A 424 27.97 44.86 4.98
CA VAL A 424 26.91 44.92 3.99
C VAL A 424 26.68 46.38 3.63
N ILE A 425 26.62 46.67 2.33
CA ILE A 425 26.21 47.97 1.80
C ILE A 425 24.73 47.89 1.41
N TYR A 426 23.97 48.89 1.80
CA TYR A 426 22.56 49.04 1.44
C TYR A 426 22.41 50.14 0.41
N GLU A 427 21.74 49.83 -0.70
CA GLU A 427 21.35 50.79 -1.73
C GLU A 427 19.81 50.79 -1.83
N GLY A 428 19.17 51.64 -1.02
CA GLY A 428 17.72 51.60 -0.82
C GLY A 428 17.31 50.28 -0.17
N GLU A 429 16.48 49.50 -0.86
CA GLU A 429 16.05 48.15 -0.42
C GLU A 429 17.03 47.04 -0.82
N ARG A 430 17.99 47.32 -1.72
CA ARG A 430 18.97 46.33 -2.18
C ARG A 430 20.10 46.16 -1.16
N ARG A 431 20.51 44.92 -0.95
CA ARG A 431 21.54 44.53 0.00
C ARG A 431 22.70 43.87 -0.74
N PHE A 432 23.90 44.43 -0.60
CA PHE A 432 25.12 43.91 -1.20
C PHE A 432 26.14 43.54 -0.13
N GLU A 433 26.70 42.34 -0.21
CA GLU A 433 27.76 41.90 0.69
C GLU A 433 29.13 42.42 0.23
N VAL A 434 29.89 43.02 1.14
CA VAL A 434 31.27 43.45 0.88
C VAL A 434 32.20 42.38 1.39
N VAL A 435 33.05 41.83 0.52
CA VAL A 435 33.97 40.74 0.86
C VAL A 435 35.43 41.18 0.73
N VAL A 436 36.27 40.82 1.71
CA VAL A 436 37.73 40.92 1.62
C VAL A 436 38.27 39.60 1.13
N ARG A 437 39.06 39.64 0.05
CA ARG A 437 39.75 38.48 -0.53
C ARG A 437 41.05 38.88 -1.21
N LEU A 438 41.97 37.92 -1.38
CA LEU A 438 43.18 38.16 -2.16
C LEU A 438 42.85 38.48 -3.62
N ALA A 439 43.74 39.23 -4.27
CA ALA A 439 43.66 39.47 -5.71
C ALA A 439 43.71 38.13 -6.47
N SER A 440 42.99 38.05 -7.60
CA SER A 440 42.85 36.81 -8.38
C SER A 440 44.18 36.13 -8.75
N ALA A 441 45.23 36.93 -8.97
CA ALA A 441 46.57 36.45 -9.32
C ALA A 441 47.26 35.67 -8.18
N ASN A 442 46.89 35.91 -6.92
CA ASN A 442 47.53 35.29 -5.75
C ASN A 442 46.66 34.16 -5.16
N ARG A 443 45.86 33.50 -6.00
CA ARG A 443 44.92 32.46 -5.57
C ARG A 443 44.55 31.47 -6.68
N GLN A 444 45.44 31.24 -7.64
CA GLN A 444 45.19 30.33 -8.76
C GLN A 444 45.82 28.95 -8.56
N SER A 445 46.86 28.86 -7.74
CA SER A 445 47.69 27.67 -7.62
C SER A 445 47.77 27.17 -6.17
N LEU A 446 48.28 25.94 -6.02
CA LEU A 446 48.57 25.36 -4.71
C LEU A 446 49.70 26.12 -4.01
N GLU A 447 50.65 26.62 -4.78
CA GLU A 447 51.78 27.43 -4.32
C GLU A 447 51.30 28.73 -3.69
N ASP A 448 50.27 29.36 -4.23
CA ASP A 448 49.64 30.54 -3.62
C ASP A 448 49.07 30.24 -2.23
N VAL A 449 48.48 29.04 -2.05
CA VAL A 449 47.96 28.58 -0.75
C VAL A 449 49.12 28.34 0.22
N ARG A 450 50.19 27.68 -0.22
CA ARG A 450 51.39 27.42 0.60
C ARG A 450 52.10 28.71 1.03
N GLY A 451 52.16 29.69 0.12
CA GLY A 451 52.78 31.00 0.32
C GLY A 451 51.92 32.01 1.07
N LEU A 452 50.71 31.65 1.52
CA LEU A 452 49.85 32.55 2.30
C LEU A 452 50.54 32.94 3.61
N TYR A 453 50.72 34.24 3.85
CA TYR A 453 51.27 34.73 5.11
C TYR A 453 50.20 34.80 6.21
N VAL A 454 50.55 34.27 7.38
CA VAL A 454 49.77 34.38 8.62
C VAL A 454 50.54 35.27 9.60
N THR A 455 49.88 36.30 10.11
CA THR A 455 50.47 37.23 11.07
C THR A 455 50.41 36.64 12.49
N THR A 456 51.55 36.57 13.15
CA THR A 456 51.67 36.15 14.56
C THR A 456 51.20 37.24 15.52
N PRO A 457 50.89 36.92 16.80
CA PRO A 457 50.55 37.93 17.80
C PRO A 457 51.64 38.98 18.04
N HIS A 458 52.90 38.65 17.69
CA HIS A 458 54.05 39.54 17.79
C HIS A 458 54.25 40.43 16.55
N GLY A 459 53.46 40.23 15.50
CA GLY A 459 53.50 41.02 14.25
C GLY A 459 54.35 40.41 13.13
N ASP A 460 55.09 39.34 13.40
CA ASP A 460 55.87 38.62 12.39
C ASP A 460 54.94 37.87 11.42
N GLN A 461 55.34 37.75 10.15
CA GLN A 461 54.59 36.99 9.14
C GLN A 461 55.25 35.64 8.89
N VAL A 462 54.46 34.58 9.00
CA VAL A 462 54.90 33.19 8.78
C VAL A 462 54.11 32.61 7.61
N PRO A 463 54.77 32.05 6.57
CA PRO A 463 54.06 31.43 5.46
C PRO A 463 53.36 30.13 5.92
N LEU A 464 52.21 29.83 5.32
CA LEU A 464 51.33 28.74 5.75
C LEU A 464 52.03 27.37 5.74
N GLU A 465 52.93 27.13 4.79
CA GLU A 465 53.71 25.87 4.71
C GLU A 465 54.57 25.57 5.95
N GLN A 466 54.93 26.60 6.74
CA GLN A 466 55.69 26.42 7.99
C GLN A 466 54.81 25.94 9.13
N VAL A 467 53.48 26.08 9.04
CA VAL A 467 52.53 25.75 10.11
C VAL A 467 51.46 24.73 9.69
N ALA A 468 51.40 24.38 8.41
CA ALA A 468 50.48 23.39 7.87
C ALA A 468 51.02 22.69 6.62
N GLN A 469 50.67 21.43 6.42
CA GLN A 469 50.88 20.72 5.16
C GLN A 469 49.72 20.98 4.20
N VAL A 470 50.03 21.45 3.00
CA VAL A 470 49.05 21.74 1.94
C VAL A 470 49.26 20.79 0.77
N ASN A 471 48.31 19.87 0.58
CA ASN A 471 48.40 18.81 -0.43
C ASN A 471 47.06 18.64 -1.17
N PHE A 472 47.13 18.24 -2.44
CA PHE A 472 45.96 17.70 -3.12
C PHE A 472 45.61 16.31 -2.58
N LYS A 473 44.36 16.12 -2.21
CA LYS A 473 43.81 14.81 -1.88
C LYS A 473 42.47 14.63 -2.59
N THR A 474 42.20 13.40 -3.00
CA THR A 474 40.89 13.04 -3.51
C THR A 474 39.94 12.89 -2.33
N GLY A 475 38.86 13.66 -2.32
CA GLY A 475 37.79 13.59 -1.33
C GLY A 475 36.48 13.09 -1.94
N PRO A 476 35.48 12.79 -1.10
CA PRO A 476 34.14 12.53 -1.58
C PRO A 476 33.49 13.81 -2.13
N SER A 477 32.82 13.72 -3.27
CA SER A 477 32.03 14.83 -3.85
C SER A 477 30.75 15.08 -3.06
N GLN A 478 30.06 14.00 -2.68
CA GLN A 478 28.83 14.04 -1.90
C GLN A 478 28.66 12.76 -1.07
N ILE A 479 27.88 12.83 0.01
CA ILE A 479 27.53 11.67 0.83
C ILE A 479 26.01 11.61 0.97
N GLN A 480 25.38 10.75 0.17
CA GLN A 480 23.94 10.53 0.22
C GLN A 480 23.55 9.49 1.27
N ARG A 481 22.40 9.74 1.92
CA ARG A 481 21.86 8.86 2.96
C ARG A 481 20.35 8.75 2.84
N ASP A 482 19.84 7.53 2.96
CA ASP A 482 18.40 7.29 3.21
C ASP A 482 18.29 6.68 4.62
N ASP A 483 17.38 7.19 5.46
CA ASP A 483 17.21 6.75 6.85
C ASP A 483 18.53 6.70 7.65
N ALA A 484 19.38 7.73 7.47
CA ALA A 484 20.73 7.87 8.04
C ALA A 484 21.77 6.82 7.59
N LYS A 485 21.45 5.92 6.66
CA LYS A 485 22.38 4.94 6.10
C LYS A 485 23.00 5.47 4.82
N ARG A 486 24.32 5.39 4.70
CA ARG A 486 25.04 5.75 3.47
C ARG A 486 24.61 4.83 2.32
N ARG A 487 24.46 5.42 1.14
CA ARG A 487 24.09 4.68 -0.08
C ARG A 487 24.76 5.24 -1.32
N ILE A 488 24.86 4.40 -2.33
CA ILE A 488 25.12 4.81 -3.72
C ILE A 488 23.94 4.35 -4.57
N THR A 489 23.52 5.22 -5.49
CA THR A 489 22.46 4.92 -6.46
C THR A 489 23.04 4.60 -7.84
N ILE A 490 22.48 3.58 -8.46
CA ILE A 490 22.67 3.22 -9.86
C ILE A 490 21.31 3.33 -10.53
N GLY A 491 21.11 4.38 -11.33
CA GLY A 491 19.87 4.65 -12.05
C GLY A 491 20.00 4.28 -13.52
N PHE A 492 18.89 3.91 -14.16
CA PHE A 492 18.80 3.79 -15.62
C PHE A 492 17.36 4.06 -16.08
N ASN A 493 17.21 4.50 -17.33
CA ASN A 493 15.91 4.69 -17.95
C ASN A 493 15.50 3.41 -18.70
N VAL A 494 14.19 3.19 -18.80
CA VAL A 494 13.64 1.99 -19.45
C VAL A 494 13.13 2.36 -20.83
N ARG A 495 13.66 1.74 -21.89
CA ARG A 495 13.20 1.92 -23.28
C ARG A 495 12.97 0.60 -24.00
N GLY A 496 11.97 0.55 -24.87
CA GLY A 496 11.64 -0.65 -25.66
C GLY A 496 11.26 -1.92 -24.88
N ARG A 497 11.05 -1.85 -23.55
CA ARG A 497 10.70 -2.98 -22.68
C ARG A 497 9.95 -2.52 -21.42
N ASP A 498 9.35 -3.46 -20.69
CA ASP A 498 8.65 -3.15 -19.44
C ASP A 498 9.56 -3.19 -18.19
N VAL A 499 9.19 -2.38 -17.20
CA VAL A 499 9.94 -2.19 -15.95
C VAL A 499 10.04 -3.49 -15.13
N GLU A 500 8.93 -4.24 -14.99
CA GLU A 500 8.90 -5.47 -14.18
C GLU A 500 9.86 -6.53 -14.74
N SER A 501 9.84 -6.77 -16.05
CA SER A 501 10.69 -7.77 -16.69
C SER A 501 12.16 -7.40 -16.64
N ILE A 502 12.52 -6.12 -16.83
CA ILE A 502 13.92 -5.66 -16.72
C ILE A 502 14.44 -5.90 -15.30
N VAL A 503 13.69 -5.45 -14.29
CA VAL A 503 14.13 -5.58 -12.89
C VAL A 503 14.20 -7.05 -12.48
N ALA A 504 13.28 -7.89 -12.93
CA ALA A 504 13.33 -9.33 -12.66
C ALA A 504 14.58 -10.01 -13.26
N GLU A 505 14.93 -9.70 -14.51
CA GLU A 505 16.16 -10.19 -15.14
C GLU A 505 17.42 -9.67 -14.41
N LEU A 506 17.41 -8.38 -14.07
CA LEU A 506 18.52 -7.73 -13.40
C LEU A 506 18.74 -8.29 -11.98
N GLN A 507 17.66 -8.55 -11.22
CA GLN A 507 17.72 -9.24 -9.93
C GLN A 507 18.36 -10.63 -10.06
N GLN A 508 18.01 -11.39 -11.10
CA GLN A 508 18.63 -12.69 -11.35
C GLN A 508 20.13 -12.57 -11.65
N LYS A 509 20.53 -11.65 -12.55
CA LYS A 509 21.93 -11.43 -12.92
C LYS A 509 22.76 -10.92 -11.73
N VAL A 510 22.26 -9.94 -10.97
CA VAL A 510 22.94 -9.39 -9.78
C VAL A 510 23.11 -10.47 -8.72
N ASN A 511 22.08 -11.25 -8.40
CA ASN A 511 22.17 -12.33 -7.40
C ASN A 511 23.13 -13.45 -7.82
N ALA A 512 23.30 -13.69 -9.12
CA ALA A 512 24.21 -14.72 -9.62
C ALA A 512 25.68 -14.26 -9.64
N GLN A 513 25.93 -12.99 -9.99
CA GLN A 513 27.29 -12.48 -10.26
C GLN A 513 27.90 -11.67 -9.11
N LEU A 514 27.07 -11.12 -8.21
CA LEU A 514 27.51 -10.23 -7.15
C LEU A 514 27.38 -10.89 -5.77
N ARG A 515 28.48 -10.91 -5.01
CA ARG A 515 28.47 -11.30 -3.59
C ARG A 515 28.82 -10.09 -2.74
N LEU A 516 27.84 -9.59 -1.99
CA LEU A 516 28.01 -8.42 -1.14
C LEU A 516 28.63 -8.81 0.22
N PRO A 517 29.53 -7.98 0.79
CA PRO A 517 30.02 -8.15 2.16
C PRO A 517 28.90 -8.07 3.20
N ALA A 518 29.15 -8.60 4.41
CA ALA A 518 28.19 -8.50 5.50
C ALA A 518 27.89 -7.02 5.85
N GLY A 519 26.61 -6.68 6.03
CA GLY A 519 26.17 -5.31 6.27
C GLY A 519 25.84 -4.52 5.00
N TYR A 520 26.11 -5.06 3.80
CA TYR A 520 25.76 -4.45 2.52
C TYR A 520 24.54 -5.14 1.91
N TYR A 521 23.63 -4.35 1.36
CA TYR A 521 22.44 -4.88 0.70
C TYR A 521 21.96 -3.94 -0.41
N VAL A 522 21.24 -4.52 -1.38
CA VAL A 522 20.69 -3.82 -2.54
C VAL A 522 19.18 -3.71 -2.40
N THR A 523 18.63 -2.57 -2.77
CA THR A 523 17.19 -2.38 -2.95
C THR A 523 16.90 -1.77 -4.32
N TYR A 524 15.69 -2.00 -4.81
CA TYR A 524 15.21 -1.43 -6.07
C TYR A 524 14.12 -0.41 -5.75
N GLY A 525 14.27 0.80 -6.31
CA GLY A 525 13.38 1.94 -6.16
C GLY A 525 12.95 2.49 -7.52
N GLY A 526 12.32 3.67 -7.49
CA GLY A 526 11.79 4.32 -8.70
C GLY A 526 10.40 3.81 -9.04
N GLN A 527 10.07 3.73 -10.33
CA GLN A 527 8.78 3.26 -10.82
C GLN A 527 8.49 1.80 -10.41
N PHE A 528 9.52 0.96 -10.29
CA PHE A 528 9.37 -0.44 -9.88
C PHE A 528 8.81 -0.60 -8.46
N GLU A 529 9.29 0.20 -7.51
CA GLU A 529 8.78 0.16 -6.12
C GLU A 529 7.30 0.56 -6.06
N ASN A 530 6.91 1.57 -6.84
CA ASN A 530 5.52 2.01 -6.93
C ASN A 530 4.63 0.97 -7.63
N LEU A 531 5.14 0.33 -8.69
CA LEU A 531 4.47 -0.80 -9.33
C LEU A 531 4.21 -1.92 -8.32
N GLN A 532 5.21 -2.31 -7.52
CA GLN A 532 5.06 -3.37 -6.52
C GLN A 532 4.01 -3.00 -5.46
N LYS A 533 4.09 -1.78 -4.90
CA LYS A 533 3.10 -1.28 -3.91
C LYS A 533 1.68 -1.26 -4.48
N ALA A 534 1.53 -0.82 -5.73
CA ALA A 534 0.23 -0.74 -6.39
C ALA A 534 -0.31 -2.13 -6.75
N LYS A 535 0.54 -3.07 -7.19
CA LYS A 535 0.19 -4.48 -7.43
C LYS A 535 -0.27 -5.17 -6.15
N ASP A 536 0.43 -4.96 -5.04
CA ASP A 536 0.05 -5.50 -3.72
C ASP A 536 -1.33 -4.96 -3.30
N ARG A 537 -1.61 -3.68 -3.53
CA ARG A 537 -2.93 -3.08 -3.24
C ARG A 537 -4.02 -3.59 -4.17
N LEU A 538 -3.77 -3.69 -5.48
CA LEU A 538 -4.72 -4.24 -6.45
C LEU A 538 -5.04 -5.71 -6.18
N SER A 539 -4.06 -6.48 -5.68
CA SER A 539 -4.27 -7.88 -5.28
C SER A 539 -5.33 -8.03 -4.18
N VAL A 540 -5.60 -6.96 -3.42
CA VAL A 540 -6.68 -6.88 -2.42
C VAL A 540 -7.91 -6.18 -2.99
N ALA A 541 -7.74 -5.07 -3.71
CA ALA A 541 -8.85 -4.26 -4.22
C ALA A 541 -9.72 -5.00 -5.25
N VAL A 542 -9.11 -5.78 -6.16
CA VAL A 542 -9.84 -6.54 -7.18
C VAL A 542 -10.72 -7.63 -6.56
N PRO A 543 -10.23 -8.50 -5.65
CA PRO A 543 -11.10 -9.44 -4.94
C PRO A 543 -12.24 -8.79 -4.15
N VAL A 544 -11.99 -7.64 -3.51
CA VAL A 544 -13.05 -6.88 -2.82
C VAL A 544 -14.10 -6.39 -3.81
N ALA A 545 -13.71 -5.84 -4.96
CA ALA A 545 -14.63 -5.44 -6.02
C ALA A 545 -15.50 -6.61 -6.49
N LEU A 546 -14.86 -7.74 -6.80
CA LEU A 546 -15.54 -8.97 -7.21
C LEU A 546 -16.52 -9.49 -6.15
N LEU A 547 -16.14 -9.45 -4.88
CA LEU A 547 -17.01 -9.85 -3.77
C LEU A 547 -18.21 -8.91 -3.64
N LEU A 548 -18.02 -7.59 -3.77
CA LEU A 548 -19.10 -6.61 -3.74
C LEU A 548 -20.07 -6.79 -4.93
N ILE A 549 -19.54 -7.02 -6.14
CA ILE A 549 -20.36 -7.38 -7.31
C ILE A 549 -21.21 -8.62 -7.00
N PHE A 550 -20.59 -9.68 -6.48
CA PHE A 550 -21.28 -10.91 -6.18
C PHE A 550 -22.40 -10.72 -5.14
N LEU A 551 -22.14 -9.95 -4.07
CA LEU A 551 -23.14 -9.64 -3.04
C LEU A 551 -24.32 -8.86 -3.61
N LEU A 552 -24.08 -7.88 -4.48
CA LEU A 552 -25.16 -7.15 -5.15
C LEU A 552 -25.97 -8.06 -6.06
N LEU A 553 -25.32 -8.88 -6.87
CA LEU A 553 -26.00 -9.89 -7.70
C LEU A 553 -26.85 -10.84 -6.85
N PHE A 554 -26.35 -11.24 -5.68
CA PHE A 554 -27.11 -12.06 -4.75
C PHE A 554 -28.33 -11.34 -4.20
N PHE A 555 -28.23 -10.06 -3.83
CA PHE A 555 -29.37 -9.28 -3.36
C PHE A 555 -30.42 -9.02 -4.46
N THR A 556 -29.97 -8.81 -5.71
CA THR A 556 -30.87 -8.59 -6.85
C THR A 556 -31.66 -9.85 -7.22
N PHE A 557 -31.00 -11.00 -7.36
CA PHE A 557 -31.66 -12.23 -7.83
C PHE A 557 -32.11 -13.17 -6.71
N ARG A 558 -31.69 -12.92 -5.47
CA ARG A 558 -31.94 -13.77 -4.29
C ARG A 558 -31.61 -15.25 -4.53
N SER A 559 -30.63 -15.52 -5.40
CA SER A 559 -30.28 -16.86 -5.86
C SER A 559 -28.80 -16.95 -6.18
N VAL A 560 -28.06 -17.70 -5.34
CA VAL A 560 -26.61 -17.94 -5.53
C VAL A 560 -26.30 -18.51 -6.91
N ALA A 561 -27.17 -19.40 -7.40
CA ALA A 561 -26.99 -20.03 -8.69
C ALA A 561 -27.09 -19.04 -9.86
N GLN A 562 -28.05 -18.12 -9.82
CA GLN A 562 -28.19 -17.07 -10.83
C GLN A 562 -27.09 -16.01 -10.69
N SER A 563 -26.67 -15.68 -9.46
CA SER A 563 -25.54 -14.77 -9.23
C SER A 563 -24.24 -15.34 -9.78
N LEU A 564 -23.92 -16.61 -9.52
CA LEU A 564 -22.74 -17.29 -10.09
C LEU A 564 -22.81 -17.37 -11.61
N LEU A 565 -23.99 -17.62 -12.18
CA LEU A 565 -24.21 -17.64 -13.61
C LEU A 565 -23.83 -16.28 -14.23
N ILE A 566 -24.36 -15.17 -13.71
CA ILE A 566 -24.04 -13.83 -14.19
C ILE A 566 -22.56 -13.50 -13.94
N PHE A 567 -22.01 -13.94 -12.81
CA PHE A 567 -20.60 -13.75 -12.46
C PHE A 567 -19.64 -14.40 -13.48
N THR A 568 -20.07 -15.43 -14.23
CA THR A 568 -19.26 -15.99 -15.32
C THR A 568 -18.99 -15.00 -16.46
N ALA A 569 -19.78 -13.93 -16.60
CA ALA A 569 -19.53 -12.88 -17.59
C ALA A 569 -18.21 -12.14 -17.35
N ILE A 570 -17.70 -12.11 -16.12
CA ILE A 570 -16.45 -11.43 -15.74
C ILE A 570 -15.22 -12.13 -16.36
N PRO A 571 -14.98 -13.44 -16.16
CA PRO A 571 -13.94 -14.16 -16.88
C PRO A 571 -14.06 -14.05 -18.41
N LEU A 572 -15.28 -14.05 -18.94
CA LEU A 572 -15.50 -13.95 -20.39
C LEU A 572 -15.10 -12.58 -20.94
N SER A 573 -15.33 -11.50 -20.20
CA SER A 573 -14.90 -10.16 -20.60
C SER A 573 -13.39 -9.97 -20.46
N ALA A 574 -12.77 -10.58 -19.45
CA ALA A 574 -11.32 -10.50 -19.27
C ALA A 574 -10.53 -11.04 -20.48
N ILE A 575 -11.06 -12.05 -21.18
CA ILE A 575 -10.44 -12.64 -22.39
C ILE A 575 -10.12 -11.56 -23.43
N GLY A 576 -11.12 -10.76 -23.80
CA GLY A 576 -10.93 -9.72 -24.81
C GLY A 576 -10.07 -8.56 -24.33
N GLY A 577 -10.15 -8.22 -23.04
CA GLY A 577 -9.30 -7.17 -22.46
C GLY A 577 -7.81 -7.52 -22.52
N VAL A 578 -7.45 -8.74 -22.11
CA VAL A 578 -6.06 -9.23 -22.18
C VAL A 578 -5.58 -9.36 -23.62
N LEU A 579 -6.41 -9.93 -24.51
CA LEU A 579 -6.04 -10.08 -25.92
C LEU A 579 -5.86 -8.72 -26.61
N ALA A 580 -6.67 -7.71 -26.27
CA ALA A 580 -6.53 -6.37 -26.83
C ALA A 580 -5.24 -5.67 -26.39
N LEU A 581 -4.84 -5.81 -25.12
CA LEU A 581 -3.53 -5.34 -24.65
C LEU A 581 -2.39 -6.02 -25.39
N TRP A 582 -2.45 -7.35 -25.49
CA TRP A 582 -1.41 -8.15 -26.15
C TRP A 582 -1.28 -7.84 -27.64
N LEU A 583 -2.40 -7.77 -28.38
CA LEU A 583 -2.40 -7.42 -29.81
C LEU A 583 -1.86 -6.03 -30.09
N ARG A 584 -2.01 -5.12 -29.12
CA ARG A 584 -1.53 -3.75 -29.22
C ARG A 584 -0.12 -3.56 -28.63
N GLY A 585 0.50 -4.63 -28.14
CA GLY A 585 1.84 -4.59 -27.57
C GLY A 585 1.95 -3.76 -26.28
N MET A 586 0.85 -3.56 -25.55
CA MET A 586 0.85 -2.79 -24.30
C MET A 586 1.01 -3.71 -23.08
N PRO A 587 1.97 -3.44 -22.18
CA PRO A 587 2.12 -4.20 -20.94
C PRO A 587 0.96 -3.93 -19.98
N PHE A 588 0.91 -4.70 -18.89
CA PHE A 588 -0.05 -4.44 -17.82
C PHE A 588 0.38 -3.22 -17.00
N SER A 589 -0.49 -2.21 -16.94
CA SER A 589 -0.30 -1.00 -16.12
C SER A 589 -1.41 -0.81 -15.10
N ILE A 590 -1.23 0.09 -14.13
CA ILE A 590 -2.30 0.42 -13.16
C ILE A 590 -3.54 0.99 -13.88
N SER A 591 -3.35 1.75 -14.96
CA SER A 591 -4.44 2.20 -15.84
C SER A 591 -5.22 1.04 -16.46
N ALA A 592 -4.52 0.00 -16.94
CA ALA A 592 -5.15 -1.21 -17.46
C ALA A 592 -5.90 -1.97 -16.35
N GLY A 593 -5.34 -2.05 -15.15
CA GLY A 593 -5.98 -2.64 -13.97
C GLY A 593 -7.31 -1.96 -13.62
N VAL A 594 -7.34 -0.62 -13.63
CA VAL A 594 -8.58 0.15 -13.47
C VAL A 594 -9.56 -0.14 -14.61
N GLY A 595 -9.08 -0.25 -15.85
CA GLY A 595 -9.89 -0.64 -17.01
C GLY A 595 -10.57 -2.00 -16.82
N PHE A 596 -9.88 -3.00 -16.27
CA PHE A 596 -10.49 -4.30 -15.95
C PHE A 596 -11.57 -4.19 -14.88
N ILE A 597 -11.31 -3.42 -13.81
CA ILE A 597 -12.29 -3.16 -12.76
C ILE A 597 -13.56 -2.56 -13.38
N ALA A 598 -13.42 -1.48 -14.17
CA ALA A 598 -14.53 -0.85 -14.88
C ALA A 598 -15.27 -1.84 -15.79
N LEU A 599 -14.54 -2.61 -16.61
CA LEU A 599 -15.09 -3.63 -17.50
C LEU A 599 -15.94 -4.67 -16.76
N PHE A 600 -15.55 -5.10 -15.56
CA PHE A 600 -16.30 -6.10 -14.79
C PHE A 600 -17.70 -5.61 -14.42
N GLY A 601 -17.85 -4.33 -14.04
CA GLY A 601 -19.16 -3.75 -13.75
C GLY A 601 -20.10 -3.77 -14.96
N VAL A 602 -19.57 -3.38 -16.11
CA VAL A 602 -20.35 -3.27 -17.37
C VAL A 602 -20.67 -4.65 -17.94
N ALA A 603 -19.73 -5.60 -17.89
CA ALA A 603 -19.96 -6.97 -18.34
C ALA A 603 -21.07 -7.66 -17.54
N VAL A 604 -21.16 -7.37 -16.23
CA VAL A 604 -22.20 -7.89 -15.35
C VAL A 604 -23.58 -7.32 -15.69
N LEU A 605 -23.67 -6.02 -16.04
CA LEU A 605 -24.93 -5.38 -16.43
C LEU A 605 -25.61 -6.10 -17.61
N ASN A 606 -24.84 -6.43 -18.65
CA ASN A 606 -25.35 -7.19 -19.80
C ASN A 606 -25.92 -8.56 -19.38
N GLY A 607 -25.26 -9.24 -18.44
CA GLY A 607 -25.75 -10.51 -17.89
C GLY A 607 -27.05 -10.36 -17.08
N ILE A 608 -27.17 -9.30 -16.27
CA ILE A 608 -28.36 -9.02 -15.45
C ILE A 608 -29.59 -8.83 -16.32
N VAL A 609 -29.49 -8.01 -17.37
CA VAL A 609 -30.62 -7.69 -18.23
C VAL A 609 -31.14 -8.93 -18.97
N LEU A 610 -30.22 -9.81 -19.42
CA LEU A 610 -30.58 -11.04 -20.11
C LEU A 610 -31.27 -12.06 -19.18
N ILE A 611 -30.70 -12.31 -17.99
CA ILE A 611 -31.27 -13.26 -17.02
C ILE A 611 -32.58 -12.75 -16.42
N SER A 612 -32.69 -11.45 -16.17
CA SER A 612 -33.93 -10.82 -15.70
C SER A 612 -35.08 -11.08 -16.67
N TYR A 613 -34.82 -10.98 -17.98
CA TYR A 613 -35.84 -11.28 -18.99
C TYR A 613 -36.19 -12.77 -19.09
N PHE A 614 -35.22 -13.67 -18.95
CA PHE A 614 -35.53 -15.10 -18.85
C PHE A 614 -36.43 -15.39 -17.64
N ASN A 615 -36.15 -14.78 -16.49
CA ASN A 615 -37.00 -14.91 -15.31
C ASN A 615 -38.40 -14.32 -15.54
N GLN A 616 -38.52 -13.22 -16.27
CA GLN A 616 -39.82 -12.65 -16.65
C GLN A 616 -40.62 -13.62 -17.53
N LEU A 617 -40.03 -14.16 -18.62
CA LEU A 617 -40.70 -15.15 -19.48
C LEU A 617 -41.09 -16.43 -18.72
N LYS A 618 -40.29 -16.83 -17.72
CA LYS A 618 -40.63 -17.92 -16.80
C LYS A 618 -41.88 -17.60 -15.97
N SER A 619 -41.98 -16.37 -15.45
CA SER A 619 -43.14 -15.90 -14.67
C SER A 619 -44.40 -15.74 -15.51
N GLU A 620 -44.27 -15.45 -16.80
CA GLU A 620 -45.37 -15.34 -17.77
C GLU A 620 -45.89 -16.71 -18.26
N GLY A 621 -45.38 -17.83 -17.71
CA GLY A 621 -45.91 -19.17 -17.94
C GLY A 621 -45.23 -19.96 -19.06
N MET A 622 -44.14 -19.46 -19.65
CA MET A 622 -43.41 -20.17 -20.72
C MET A 622 -42.62 -21.36 -20.14
N THR A 623 -43.15 -22.58 -20.29
CA THR A 623 -42.61 -23.81 -19.68
C THR A 623 -41.41 -24.41 -20.41
N SER A 624 -41.28 -24.23 -21.72
CA SER A 624 -40.14 -24.72 -22.50
C SER A 624 -38.87 -23.88 -22.28
N ILE A 625 -37.85 -24.43 -21.61
CA ILE A 625 -36.58 -23.73 -21.33
C ILE A 625 -35.89 -23.27 -22.62
N LYS A 626 -35.89 -24.11 -23.67
CA LYS A 626 -35.21 -23.81 -24.93
C LYS A 626 -35.90 -22.67 -25.69
N GLU A 627 -37.22 -22.67 -25.69
CA GLU A 627 -38.03 -21.63 -26.33
C GLU A 627 -37.89 -20.29 -25.59
N ARG A 628 -37.89 -20.33 -24.25
CA ARG A 628 -37.62 -19.17 -23.40
C ARG A 628 -36.27 -18.52 -23.71
N VAL A 629 -35.23 -19.33 -23.85
CA VAL A 629 -33.89 -18.84 -24.17
C VAL A 629 -33.85 -18.24 -25.58
N LEU A 630 -34.37 -18.94 -26.59
CA LEU A 630 -34.38 -18.45 -27.98
C LEU A 630 -35.14 -17.12 -28.09
N ARG A 631 -36.36 -17.07 -27.56
CA ARG A 631 -37.18 -15.86 -27.59
C ARG A 631 -36.57 -14.73 -26.75
N GLY A 632 -36.00 -15.10 -25.60
CA GLY A 632 -35.33 -14.17 -24.71
C GLY A 632 -34.10 -13.52 -25.36
N THR A 633 -33.26 -14.31 -26.00
CA THR A 633 -32.07 -13.81 -26.71
C THR A 633 -32.44 -13.01 -27.96
N GLU A 634 -33.51 -13.37 -28.66
CA GLU A 634 -34.00 -12.64 -29.84
C GLU A 634 -34.41 -11.22 -29.46
N VAL A 635 -35.26 -11.05 -28.44
CA VAL A 635 -35.73 -9.73 -27.99
C VAL A 635 -34.61 -8.91 -27.37
N ARG A 636 -33.64 -9.55 -26.69
CA ARG A 636 -32.53 -8.85 -26.02
C ARG A 636 -31.32 -8.57 -26.91
N LEU A 637 -31.25 -9.14 -28.11
CA LEU A 637 -30.13 -8.91 -29.03
C LEU A 637 -29.93 -7.42 -29.34
N ARG A 638 -31.01 -6.69 -29.66
CA ARG A 638 -30.96 -5.27 -30.00
C ARG A 638 -30.47 -4.40 -28.84
N PRO A 639 -31.06 -4.45 -27.62
CA PRO A 639 -30.55 -3.69 -26.48
C PRO A 639 -29.09 -4.02 -26.12
N VAL A 640 -28.69 -5.30 -26.13
CA VAL A 640 -27.34 -5.70 -25.74
C VAL A 640 -26.28 -5.26 -26.75
N ILE A 641 -26.56 -5.34 -28.05
CA ILE A 641 -25.64 -4.83 -29.08
C ILE A 641 -25.55 -3.30 -29.01
N MET A 642 -26.67 -2.61 -28.79
CA MET A 642 -26.70 -1.15 -28.71
C MET A 642 -25.83 -0.63 -27.56
N THR A 643 -26.03 -1.16 -26.36
CA THR A 643 -25.28 -0.77 -25.15
C THR A 643 -23.80 -1.09 -25.27
N ALA A 644 -23.46 -2.27 -25.80
CA ALA A 644 -22.07 -2.65 -26.08
C ALA A 644 -21.39 -1.76 -27.12
N LEU A 645 -22.07 -1.41 -28.22
CA LEU A 645 -21.51 -0.54 -29.27
C LEU A 645 -21.36 0.89 -28.77
N VAL A 646 -22.34 1.40 -28.02
CA VAL A 646 -22.28 2.75 -27.46
C VAL A 646 -21.13 2.89 -26.45
N ALA A 647 -20.95 1.93 -25.54
CA ALA A 647 -19.83 1.92 -24.61
C ALA A 647 -18.46 1.70 -25.29
N SER A 648 -18.36 0.71 -26.19
CA SER A 648 -17.08 0.47 -26.89
C SER A 648 -16.66 1.61 -27.83
N LEU A 649 -17.61 2.20 -28.56
CA LEU A 649 -17.31 3.33 -29.46
C LEU A 649 -17.13 4.65 -28.69
N GLY A 650 -17.72 4.80 -27.50
CA GLY A 650 -17.48 5.95 -26.62
C GLY A 650 -16.03 6.04 -26.14
N PHE A 651 -15.40 4.88 -25.86
CA PHE A 651 -13.97 4.80 -25.53
C PHE A 651 -13.03 4.85 -26.75
N LEU A 652 -13.54 4.74 -27.99
CA LEU A 652 -12.71 4.60 -29.19
C LEU A 652 -11.76 5.80 -29.43
N PRO A 653 -12.19 7.07 -29.29
CA PRO A 653 -11.28 8.21 -29.45
C PRO A 653 -10.14 8.17 -28.44
N MET A 654 -10.42 7.80 -27.19
CA MET A 654 -9.40 7.68 -26.13
C MET A 654 -8.41 6.55 -26.43
N ALA A 655 -8.90 5.44 -26.99
CA ALA A 655 -8.03 4.34 -27.38
C ALA A 655 -7.10 4.75 -28.55
N LEU A 656 -7.53 5.57 -29.50
CA LEU A 656 -6.74 5.92 -30.69
C LEU A 656 -5.95 7.23 -30.58
N SER A 657 -6.26 8.07 -29.59
CA SER A 657 -5.69 9.42 -29.48
C SER A 657 -4.17 9.38 -29.28
N ASN A 658 -3.42 10.13 -30.10
CA ASN A 658 -1.96 10.27 -29.99
C ASN A 658 -1.53 11.63 -29.43
N THR A 659 -2.43 12.28 -28.68
CA THR A 659 -2.18 13.60 -28.09
C THR A 659 -1.59 13.47 -26.69
N ALA A 660 -0.85 14.49 -26.26
CA ALA A 660 -0.21 14.53 -24.94
C ALA A 660 -1.21 14.19 -23.82
N GLY A 661 -0.85 13.18 -23.02
CA GLY A 661 -1.66 12.69 -21.90
C GLY A 661 -2.67 11.59 -22.24
N ALA A 662 -2.80 11.21 -23.51
CA ALA A 662 -3.64 10.08 -23.91
C ALA A 662 -3.05 8.73 -23.46
N GLU A 663 -1.76 8.66 -23.14
CA GLU A 663 -1.03 7.45 -22.78
C GLU A 663 -1.62 6.77 -21.55
N VAL A 664 -2.11 7.55 -20.58
CA VAL A 664 -2.76 7.01 -19.39
C VAL A 664 -4.15 6.43 -19.70
N GLN A 665 -4.84 6.96 -20.72
CA GLN A 665 -6.20 6.57 -21.11
C GLN A 665 -6.20 5.37 -22.06
N LYS A 666 -5.18 5.25 -22.94
CA LYS A 666 -5.08 4.19 -23.95
C LYS A 666 -5.22 2.77 -23.38
N PRO A 667 -4.48 2.35 -22.32
CA PRO A 667 -4.62 1.01 -21.78
C PRO A 667 -6.00 0.77 -21.16
N LEU A 668 -6.54 1.76 -20.44
CA LEU A 668 -7.87 1.70 -19.83
C LEU A 668 -8.94 1.48 -20.90
N ALA A 669 -8.96 2.32 -21.93
CA ALA A 669 -9.90 2.25 -23.04
C ALA A 669 -9.75 0.94 -23.83
N THR A 670 -8.52 0.50 -24.09
CA THR A 670 -8.25 -0.74 -24.85
C THR A 670 -8.79 -1.98 -24.13
N VAL A 671 -8.59 -2.06 -22.80
CA VAL A 671 -9.14 -3.16 -21.98
C VAL A 671 -10.66 -3.16 -22.02
N VAL A 672 -11.29 -2.01 -21.85
CA VAL A 672 -12.75 -1.91 -21.84
C VAL A 672 -13.33 -2.25 -23.21
N ILE A 673 -12.78 -1.73 -24.31
CA ILE A 673 -13.25 -2.03 -25.68
C ILE A 673 -13.10 -3.51 -26.00
N GLY A 674 -11.89 -4.06 -25.86
CA GLY A 674 -11.63 -5.48 -26.16
C GLY A 674 -12.48 -6.39 -25.27
N GLY A 675 -12.59 -6.02 -24.00
CA GLY A 675 -13.42 -6.69 -23.03
C GLY A 675 -14.89 -6.70 -23.39
N LEU A 676 -15.46 -5.56 -23.77
CA LEU A 676 -16.87 -5.45 -24.16
C LEU A 676 -17.19 -6.22 -25.43
N VAL A 677 -16.29 -6.20 -26.43
CA VAL A 677 -16.47 -7.00 -27.67
C VAL A 677 -16.54 -8.48 -27.33
N SER A 678 -15.60 -8.99 -26.53
CA SER A 678 -15.61 -10.40 -26.10
C SER A 678 -16.79 -10.73 -25.19
N ALA A 679 -17.12 -9.86 -24.23
CA ALA A 679 -18.21 -10.03 -23.29
C ALA A 679 -19.54 -10.12 -24.03
N THR A 680 -19.79 -9.25 -25.01
CA THR A 680 -21.04 -9.21 -25.77
C THR A 680 -21.24 -10.49 -26.57
N LEU A 681 -20.21 -10.90 -27.31
CA LEU A 681 -20.27 -12.10 -28.14
C LEU A 681 -20.38 -13.39 -27.31
N LEU A 682 -19.57 -13.52 -26.26
CA LEU A 682 -19.55 -14.72 -25.43
C LEU A 682 -20.74 -14.77 -24.47
N THR A 683 -21.21 -13.66 -23.90
CA THR A 683 -22.37 -13.66 -22.99
C THR A 683 -23.65 -14.04 -23.72
N LEU A 684 -23.87 -13.54 -24.95
CA LEU A 684 -25.05 -13.91 -25.75
C LEU A 684 -25.05 -15.38 -26.22
N VAL A 685 -23.96 -16.12 -26.05
CA VAL A 685 -23.83 -17.52 -26.49
C VAL A 685 -23.64 -18.48 -25.31
N VAL A 686 -22.67 -18.21 -24.45
CA VAL A 686 -22.27 -19.04 -23.31
C VAL A 686 -23.28 -18.93 -22.17
N LEU A 687 -23.73 -17.72 -21.82
CA LEU A 687 -24.67 -17.52 -20.70
C LEU A 687 -26.01 -18.25 -20.92
N PRO A 688 -26.63 -18.23 -22.11
CA PRO A 688 -27.79 -19.07 -22.45
C PRO A 688 -27.57 -20.57 -22.24
N ILE A 689 -26.42 -21.11 -22.64
CA ILE A 689 -26.10 -22.54 -22.47
C ILE A 689 -25.99 -22.87 -20.99
N LEU A 690 -25.26 -22.05 -20.22
CA LEU A 690 -25.09 -22.23 -18.79
C LEU A 690 -26.44 -22.11 -18.04
N TYR A 691 -27.33 -21.20 -18.47
CA TYR A 691 -28.69 -21.09 -17.93
C TYR A 691 -29.50 -22.37 -18.16
N ILE A 692 -29.48 -22.95 -19.36
CA ILE A 692 -30.18 -24.21 -19.67
C ILE A 692 -29.65 -25.36 -18.81
N LEU A 693 -28.32 -25.48 -18.69
CA LEU A 693 -27.69 -26.53 -17.88
C LEU A 693 -28.07 -26.40 -16.41
N LEU A 694 -28.12 -25.16 -15.90
CA LEU A 694 -28.50 -24.87 -14.53
C LEU A 694 -29.97 -25.20 -14.24
N GLU A 695 -30.91 -24.74 -15.09
CA GLU A 695 -32.34 -25.04 -14.92
C GLU A 695 -32.63 -26.54 -15.09
N GLN A 696 -32.00 -27.22 -16.06
CA GLN A 696 -32.13 -28.68 -16.22
C GLN A 696 -31.60 -29.45 -15.01
N PHE A 697 -30.53 -28.97 -14.38
CA PHE A 697 -30.00 -29.55 -13.15
C PHE A 697 -30.95 -29.35 -11.95
N MET A 698 -31.56 -28.17 -11.85
CA MET A 698 -32.54 -27.84 -10.80
C MET A 698 -33.84 -28.66 -10.96
N GLU A 699 -34.39 -28.78 -12.17
CA GLU A 699 -35.60 -29.58 -12.44
C GLU A 699 -35.40 -31.08 -12.14
N ARG A 700 -34.21 -31.62 -12.45
CA ARG A 700 -33.87 -33.04 -12.15
C ARG A 700 -33.77 -33.34 -10.65
N ARG A 701 -33.43 -32.36 -9.82
CA ARG A 701 -33.39 -32.51 -8.35
C ARG A 701 -34.80 -32.51 -7.75
N VAL A 702 -35.71 -31.70 -8.27
CA VAL A 702 -37.10 -31.59 -7.77
C VAL A 702 -37.91 -32.88 -8.03
N TYR A 703 -37.61 -33.62 -9.10
CA TYR A 703 -38.34 -34.85 -9.45
C TYR A 703 -37.86 -36.12 -8.69
N LYS A 704 -36.79 -36.06 -7.89
CA LYS A 704 -36.16 -37.25 -7.26
C LYS A 704 -36.17 -37.27 -5.73
N SER A 705 -36.83 -36.33 -5.05
CA SER A 705 -36.81 -36.28 -3.58
C SER A 705 -38.20 -36.07 -2.97
N GLN A 706 -38.77 -37.13 -2.37
CA GLN A 706 -39.72 -37.05 -1.26
C GLN A 706 -39.04 -36.38 -0.04
N PRO A 707 -39.80 -35.70 0.83
CA PRO A 707 -39.23 -34.88 1.89
C PRO A 707 -38.77 -35.78 3.04
N ARG A 708 -37.44 -35.87 3.23
CA ARG A 708 -36.86 -36.26 4.52
C ARG A 708 -36.10 -35.08 5.08
N THR A 709 -36.59 -34.64 6.24
CA THR A 709 -35.96 -33.68 7.14
C THR A 709 -34.59 -34.20 7.57
N SER A 710 -33.53 -33.54 7.14
CA SER A 710 -32.22 -33.62 7.82
C SER A 710 -31.47 -32.32 7.62
N GLY A 711 -31.47 -31.50 8.68
CA GLY A 711 -30.83 -30.19 8.75
C GLY A 711 -29.31 -30.27 8.81
N LEU A 712 -28.65 -30.57 7.69
CA LEU A 712 -27.18 -30.50 7.59
C LEU A 712 -26.66 -29.64 6.42
N GLY A 713 -27.53 -29.02 5.63
CA GLY A 713 -27.11 -28.15 4.52
C GLY A 713 -26.73 -26.71 4.92
N THR A 714 -27.13 -26.26 6.11
CA THR A 714 -26.84 -24.90 6.60
C THR A 714 -25.54 -24.83 7.42
N ALA A 715 -25.06 -25.95 7.96
CA ALA A 715 -23.87 -25.99 8.82
C ALA A 715 -22.55 -25.88 8.04
N THR A 716 -22.49 -26.38 6.80
CA THR A 716 -21.29 -26.33 5.93
C THR A 716 -21.14 -25.01 5.18
N MET A 717 -22.25 -24.31 4.92
CA MET A 717 -22.23 -22.99 4.28
C MET A 717 -21.94 -21.86 5.27
N VAL A 718 -22.32 -22.05 6.54
CA VAL A 718 -21.94 -21.15 7.64
C VAL A 718 -20.44 -21.30 7.95
N THR A 719 -19.83 -22.46 7.79
CA THR A 719 -18.36 -22.61 7.97
C THR A 719 -17.54 -22.00 6.84
N LEU A 720 -18.03 -21.98 5.60
CA LEU A 720 -17.35 -21.29 4.48
C LEU A 720 -17.59 -19.77 4.48
N MET A 721 -18.74 -19.29 4.99
CA MET A 721 -18.97 -17.86 5.22
C MET A 721 -18.31 -17.32 6.49
N ILE A 722 -18.06 -18.15 7.51
CA ILE A 722 -17.27 -17.78 8.68
C ILE A 722 -15.78 -17.63 8.32
N GLY A 723 -15.28 -18.34 7.30
CA GLY A 723 -13.90 -18.19 6.81
C GLY A 723 -13.60 -16.84 6.15
N ALA A 724 -14.58 -16.20 5.50
CA ALA A 724 -14.42 -14.88 4.88
C ALA A 724 -15.04 -13.72 5.68
N GLY A 725 -16.01 -14.01 6.56
CA GLY A 725 -16.68 -13.02 7.41
C GLY A 725 -15.93 -12.67 8.70
N LEU A 726 -14.85 -13.37 9.06
CA LEU A 726 -14.06 -13.11 10.27
C LEU A 726 -13.07 -11.93 10.16
N PHE A 727 -12.97 -11.25 9.01
CA PHE A 727 -12.13 -10.05 8.86
C PHE A 727 -12.88 -8.71 8.81
N LEU A 728 -14.21 -8.70 8.89
CA LEU A 728 -15.00 -7.46 8.85
C LEU A 728 -16.13 -7.48 9.89
N SER A 729 -15.75 -7.49 11.16
CA SER A 729 -16.63 -7.08 12.26
C SER A 729 -16.17 -5.74 12.82
N GLY A 730 -16.21 -4.69 12.00
CA GLY A 730 -16.27 -3.32 12.49
C GLY A 730 -17.71 -3.07 12.93
N LYS A 731 -17.97 -3.14 14.24
CA LYS A 731 -19.25 -2.68 14.79
C LYS A 731 -19.34 -1.19 14.47
N ALA A 732 -20.24 -0.81 13.57
CA ALA A 732 -20.71 0.57 13.44
C ALA A 732 -21.49 0.91 14.71
N GLN A 733 -20.75 1.34 15.73
CA GLN A 733 -21.30 1.82 16.98
C GLN A 733 -21.58 3.31 16.79
N ALA A 734 -22.87 3.65 16.79
CA ALA A 734 -23.34 5.02 16.87
C ALA A 734 -22.58 5.74 17.99
N GLN A 735 -22.22 6.99 17.71
CA GLN A 735 -21.43 7.88 18.53
C GLN A 735 -22.18 8.23 19.83
N ALA A 736 -22.23 7.28 20.76
CA ALA A 736 -22.47 7.52 22.16
C ALA A 736 -21.09 7.70 22.79
N SER A 737 -20.81 8.91 23.28
CA SER A 737 -19.62 9.23 24.07
C SER A 737 -19.45 8.16 25.16
N ALA A 738 -18.41 7.33 25.04
CA ALA A 738 -18.12 6.35 26.08
C ALA A 738 -17.89 7.09 27.41
N PRO A 739 -18.40 6.58 28.54
CA PRO A 739 -18.21 7.21 29.84
C PRO A 739 -16.71 7.29 30.16
N ALA A 740 -16.31 8.37 30.80
CA ALA A 740 -14.93 8.64 31.15
C ALA A 740 -14.36 7.52 32.03
N LEU A 741 -13.26 6.87 31.61
CA LEU A 741 -12.71 5.69 32.26
C LEU A 741 -11.89 6.06 33.50
N THR A 742 -12.06 5.29 34.58
CA THR A 742 -11.14 5.28 35.72
C THR A 742 -10.00 4.28 35.50
N LEU A 743 -8.86 4.44 36.20
CA LEU A 743 -7.71 3.53 36.07
C LEU A 743 -8.08 2.03 36.27
N PRO A 744 -8.86 1.62 37.27
CA PRO A 744 -9.26 0.22 37.43
C PRO A 744 -10.10 -0.30 36.25
N GLN A 745 -11.02 0.51 35.73
CA GLN A 745 -11.84 0.16 34.57
C GLN A 745 -11.00 0.03 33.30
N ALA A 746 -10.00 0.90 33.11
CA ALA A 746 -9.06 0.81 32.00
C ALA A 746 -8.23 -0.49 32.08
N ILE A 747 -7.76 -0.88 33.27
CA ILE A 747 -7.03 -2.14 33.46
C ILE A 747 -7.91 -3.35 33.15
N GLU A 748 -9.14 -3.38 33.67
CA GLU A 748 -10.07 -4.49 33.43
C GLU A 748 -10.42 -4.63 31.94
N GLN A 749 -10.72 -3.50 31.28
CA GLN A 749 -11.00 -3.49 29.85
C GLN A 749 -9.80 -3.96 29.03
N ALA A 750 -8.59 -3.50 29.36
CA ALA A 750 -7.36 -3.94 28.69
C ALA A 750 -7.16 -5.46 28.84
N LEU A 751 -7.26 -6.00 30.05
CA LEU A 751 -7.06 -7.44 30.30
C LEU A 751 -8.06 -8.31 29.54
N ASN A 752 -9.29 -7.82 29.33
CA ASN A 752 -10.35 -8.57 28.64
C ASN A 752 -10.29 -8.44 27.12
N GLN A 753 -9.88 -7.29 26.57
CA GLN A 753 -10.01 -6.97 25.13
C GLN A 753 -8.67 -6.94 24.38
N ASN A 754 -7.53 -6.86 25.07
CA ASN A 754 -6.23 -6.69 24.42
C ASN A 754 -5.80 -7.94 23.63
N ARG A 755 -5.30 -7.71 22.41
CA ARG A 755 -4.90 -8.76 21.47
C ARG A 755 -3.71 -9.60 21.93
N SER A 756 -2.81 -9.05 22.74
CA SER A 756 -1.68 -9.80 23.31
C SER A 756 -2.13 -10.87 24.31
N ILE A 757 -3.15 -10.57 25.11
CA ILE A 757 -3.79 -11.52 26.03
C ILE A 757 -4.56 -12.58 25.26
N GLN A 758 -5.29 -12.17 24.22
CA GLN A 758 -5.99 -13.10 23.33
C GLN A 758 -5.01 -14.08 22.64
N ALA A 759 -3.87 -13.57 22.14
CA ALA A 759 -2.82 -14.39 21.54
C ALA A 759 -2.21 -15.39 22.55
N ALA A 760 -1.94 -14.95 23.78
CA ALA A 760 -1.45 -15.84 24.84
C ALA A 760 -2.48 -16.94 25.20
N ASN A 761 -3.78 -16.61 25.24
CA ASN A 761 -4.86 -17.59 25.43
C ASN A 761 -4.98 -18.58 24.27
N TYR A 762 -4.76 -18.14 23.02
CA TYR A 762 -4.71 -19.05 21.87
C TYR A 762 -3.49 -19.97 21.92
N GLN A 763 -2.33 -19.49 22.39
CA GLN A 763 -1.16 -20.34 22.59
C GLN A 763 -1.41 -21.43 23.63
N ILE A 764 -2.09 -21.10 24.74
CA ILE A 764 -2.51 -22.09 25.74
C ILE A 764 -3.49 -23.08 25.12
N SER A 765 -4.50 -22.61 24.38
CA SER A 765 -5.47 -23.47 23.71
C SER A 765 -4.80 -24.41 22.69
N ALA A 766 -3.84 -23.92 21.91
CA ALA A 766 -3.06 -24.72 20.97
C ALA A 766 -2.25 -25.81 21.68
N ASN A 767 -1.55 -25.46 22.76
CA ASN A 767 -0.78 -26.42 23.57
C ASN A 767 -1.68 -27.44 24.30
N LYS A 768 -2.89 -27.04 24.72
CA LYS A 768 -3.92 -27.95 25.25
C LYS A 768 -4.44 -28.91 24.18
N SER A 769 -4.66 -28.43 22.95
CA SER A 769 -5.06 -29.28 21.82
C SER A 769 -3.97 -30.29 21.46
N LEU A 770 -2.70 -29.89 21.49
CA LEU A 770 -1.55 -30.78 21.27
C LEU A 770 -1.36 -31.83 22.37
N GLN A 771 -1.97 -31.65 23.55
CA GLN A 771 -1.94 -32.66 24.60
C GLN A 771 -2.56 -33.99 24.15
N GLY A 772 -3.58 -33.95 23.27
CA GLY A 772 -4.18 -35.16 22.67
C GLY A 772 -3.22 -35.90 21.75
N ALA A 773 -2.29 -35.18 21.10
CA ALA A 773 -1.24 -35.75 20.26
C ALA A 773 -0.08 -36.38 21.06
N ALA A 774 -0.13 -36.38 22.40
CA ALA A 774 0.85 -37.09 23.22
C ALA A 774 0.74 -38.62 23.09
N VAL A 775 -0.40 -39.13 22.61
CA VAL A 775 -0.64 -40.55 22.29
C VAL A 775 -0.75 -40.70 20.77
N ASP A 776 0.33 -40.34 20.08
CA ASP A 776 0.42 -40.49 18.62
C ASP A 776 0.81 -41.93 18.27
N ILE A 777 -0.19 -42.76 18.04
CA ILE A 777 0.01 -44.13 17.56
C ILE A 777 0.41 -44.03 16.09
N GLY A 778 1.43 -44.79 15.67
CA GLY A 778 1.91 -44.77 14.29
C GLY A 778 0.78 -45.01 13.27
N LYS A 779 0.95 -44.58 12.03
CA LYS A 779 -0.07 -44.85 10.99
C LYS A 779 -0.16 -46.35 10.72
N THR A 780 -1.38 -46.85 10.54
CA THR A 780 -1.60 -48.21 10.03
C THR A 780 -1.04 -48.29 8.61
N ASN A 781 -0.08 -49.19 8.39
CA ASN A 781 0.52 -49.42 7.10
C ASN A 781 -0.27 -50.53 6.37
N VAL A 782 -0.75 -50.22 5.17
CA VAL A 782 -1.46 -51.18 4.31
C VAL A 782 -0.64 -51.31 3.04
N GLU A 783 -0.07 -52.49 2.84
CA GLU A 783 0.80 -52.82 1.72
C GLU A 783 0.13 -53.86 0.83
N ALA A 784 0.18 -53.65 -0.49
CA ALA A 784 -0.31 -54.59 -1.48
C ALA A 784 0.79 -54.85 -2.51
N VAL A 785 1.24 -56.09 -2.63
CA VAL A 785 2.27 -56.53 -3.57
C VAL A 785 1.63 -57.41 -4.62
N TYR A 786 1.90 -57.14 -5.90
CA TYR A 786 1.45 -57.95 -7.03
C TYR A 786 2.64 -58.26 -7.94
N GLY A 787 2.95 -59.53 -8.14
CA GLY A 787 4.13 -59.95 -8.90
C GLY A 787 4.53 -61.40 -8.66
N GLN A 788 5.73 -61.77 -9.06
CA GLN A 788 6.27 -63.11 -8.83
C GLN A 788 6.77 -63.24 -7.39
N ILE A 789 6.00 -63.89 -6.51
CA ILE A 789 6.34 -64.09 -5.09
C ILE A 789 6.63 -65.57 -4.88
N ASN A 790 7.92 -65.94 -4.78
CA ASN A 790 8.37 -67.33 -4.61
C ASN A 790 7.91 -68.34 -5.69
N SER A 791 7.36 -67.87 -6.81
CA SER A 791 6.98 -68.67 -7.97
C SER A 791 7.15 -67.88 -9.28
N VAL A 792 7.17 -68.57 -10.43
CA VAL A 792 7.16 -67.91 -11.77
C VAL A 792 5.77 -67.32 -12.08
N ASN A 793 4.75 -67.72 -11.33
CA ASN A 793 3.37 -67.26 -11.48
C ASN A 793 3.19 -65.88 -10.80
N ARG A 794 2.16 -65.14 -11.22
CA ARG A 794 1.84 -63.83 -10.65
C ARG A 794 0.93 -64.00 -9.44
N ASP A 795 1.48 -63.74 -8.27
CA ASP A 795 0.84 -63.79 -6.96
C ASP A 795 0.48 -62.39 -6.44
N ASN A 796 -0.50 -62.33 -5.52
CA ASN A 796 -0.83 -61.12 -4.77
C ASN A 796 -0.68 -61.30 -3.27
N ASN A 797 -0.19 -60.28 -2.57
CA ASN A 797 -0.06 -60.24 -1.12
C ASN A 797 -0.64 -58.93 -0.58
N PHE A 798 -1.47 -59.02 0.45
CA PHE A 798 -2.03 -57.90 1.19
C PHE A 798 -1.58 -57.98 2.65
N THR A 799 -0.90 -56.93 3.13
CA THR A 799 -0.42 -56.83 4.51
C THR A 799 -0.98 -55.59 5.18
N ILE A 800 -1.57 -55.75 6.36
CA ILE A 800 -1.97 -54.65 7.23
C ILE A 800 -1.10 -54.73 8.48
N SER A 801 -0.36 -53.68 8.81
CA SER A 801 0.49 -53.64 10.00
C SER A 801 0.35 -52.34 10.77
N GLN A 802 0.46 -52.43 12.09
CA GLN A 802 0.34 -51.33 13.02
C GLN A 802 1.57 -51.31 13.93
N SER A 803 2.25 -50.16 14.01
CA SER A 803 3.41 -49.97 14.87
C SER A 803 3.06 -49.12 16.09
N PHE A 804 3.63 -49.47 17.23
CA PHE A 804 3.47 -48.83 18.54
C PHE A 804 4.85 -48.54 19.14
N ALA A 805 5.05 -47.34 19.66
CA ALA A 805 6.25 -47.02 20.42
C ALA A 805 6.21 -47.65 21.81
N PHE A 806 7.37 -47.75 22.47
CA PHE A 806 7.41 -48.22 23.85
C PHE A 806 6.58 -47.32 24.79
N PRO A 807 5.78 -47.86 25.74
CA PRO A 807 4.87 -47.07 26.59
C PRO A 807 5.49 -45.86 27.31
N ALA A 808 6.76 -45.95 27.70
CA ALA A 808 7.49 -44.86 28.34
C ALA A 808 7.64 -43.60 27.45
N VAL A 809 7.61 -43.75 26.13
CA VAL A 809 7.65 -42.63 25.17
C VAL A 809 6.38 -41.79 25.32
N TYR A 810 5.20 -42.42 25.28
CA TYR A 810 3.92 -41.75 25.43
C TYR A 810 3.78 -41.03 26.78
N VAL A 811 4.24 -41.67 27.88
CA VAL A 811 4.20 -41.06 29.21
C VAL A 811 5.07 -39.80 29.29
N ASN A 812 6.30 -39.86 28.77
CA ASN A 812 7.20 -38.70 28.79
C ASN A 812 6.73 -37.59 27.84
N GLN A 813 6.14 -37.95 26.69
CA GLN A 813 5.53 -37.01 25.77
C GLN A 813 4.32 -36.28 26.40
N ALA A 814 3.47 -37.00 27.14
CA ALA A 814 2.35 -36.42 27.87
C ALA A 814 2.82 -35.48 29.00
N ARG A 815 3.86 -35.85 29.74
CA ARG A 815 4.47 -34.99 30.77
C ARG A 815 5.07 -33.72 30.16
N LEU A 816 5.79 -33.83 29.05
CA LEU A 816 6.36 -32.70 28.31
C LEU A 816 5.25 -31.75 27.82
N ALA A 817 4.17 -32.28 27.24
CA ALA A 817 3.02 -31.49 26.81
C ALA A 817 2.40 -30.70 28.00
N LYS A 818 2.23 -31.34 29.16
CA LYS A 818 1.73 -30.68 30.38
C LYS A 818 2.66 -29.56 30.88
N ALA A 819 3.97 -29.78 30.85
CA ALA A 819 4.96 -28.77 31.22
C ALA A 819 4.96 -27.57 30.25
N ASN A 820 4.78 -27.80 28.94
CA ASN A 820 4.64 -26.75 27.94
C ASN A 820 3.36 -25.91 28.11
N ILE A 821 2.25 -26.55 28.50
CA ILE A 821 1.00 -25.86 28.87
C ILE A 821 1.25 -24.94 30.06
N ARG A 822 1.91 -25.45 31.12
CA ARG A 822 2.24 -24.65 32.30
C ARG A 822 3.15 -23.46 31.97
N GLY A 823 4.12 -23.64 31.08
CA GLY A 823 4.95 -22.54 30.57
C GLY A 823 4.13 -21.48 29.82
N SER A 824 3.11 -21.90 29.09
CA SER A 824 2.19 -20.97 28.39
C SER A 824 1.30 -20.19 29.36
N GLU A 825 0.83 -20.83 30.44
CA GLU A 825 0.09 -20.16 31.52
C GLU A 825 0.93 -19.10 32.25
N LEU A 826 2.20 -19.42 32.52
CA LEU A 826 3.13 -18.46 33.13
C LEU A 826 3.41 -17.27 32.20
N ASN A 827 3.56 -17.52 30.89
CA ASN A 827 3.69 -16.45 29.90
C ASN A 827 2.46 -15.55 29.85
N LEU A 828 1.24 -16.10 29.92
CA LEU A 828 0.01 -15.31 30.02
C LEU A 828 0.05 -14.39 31.25
N SER A 829 0.44 -14.92 32.42
CA SER A 829 0.53 -14.14 33.65
C SER A 829 1.55 -12.98 33.54
N ILE A 830 2.70 -13.21 32.88
CA ILE A 830 3.67 -12.14 32.59
C ILE A 830 3.07 -11.09 31.67
N ARG A 831 2.41 -11.50 30.57
CA ARG A 831 1.78 -10.57 29.62
C ARG A 831 0.67 -9.73 30.27
N GLN A 832 -0.13 -10.32 31.15
CA GLN A 832 -1.14 -9.59 31.92
C GLN A 832 -0.50 -8.49 32.77
N ARG A 833 0.62 -8.79 33.44
CA ARG A 833 1.33 -7.80 34.29
C ARG A 833 2.02 -6.71 33.47
N GLU A 834 2.60 -7.05 32.32
CA GLU A 834 3.17 -6.08 31.39
C GLU A 834 2.10 -5.12 30.88
N LEU A 835 0.94 -5.65 30.49
CA LEU A 835 -0.20 -4.86 30.04
C LEU A 835 -0.72 -3.93 31.14
N VAL A 836 -0.85 -4.42 32.38
CA VAL A 836 -1.24 -3.58 33.53
C VAL A 836 -0.26 -2.43 33.73
N ARG A 837 1.05 -2.69 33.65
CA ARG A 837 2.09 -1.66 33.75
C ARG A 837 1.95 -0.61 32.65
N GLU A 838 1.79 -1.04 31.40
CA GLU A 838 1.65 -0.15 30.24
C GLU A 838 0.39 0.72 30.33
N VAL A 839 -0.74 0.15 30.77
CA VAL A 839 -1.97 0.90 30.99
C VAL A 839 -1.80 1.92 32.13
N LYS A 840 -1.17 1.53 33.25
CA LYS A 840 -0.87 2.45 34.36
C LYS A 840 0.02 3.61 33.91
N GLN A 841 1.05 3.34 33.11
CA GLN A 841 1.96 4.37 32.58
C GLN A 841 1.25 5.34 31.63
N ALA A 842 0.50 4.81 30.65
CA ALA A 842 -0.23 5.63 29.70
C ALA A 842 -1.31 6.48 30.39
N TYR A 843 -2.04 5.90 31.35
CA TYR A 843 -3.05 6.63 32.13
C TYR A 843 -2.41 7.72 33.00
N ALA A 844 -1.30 7.43 33.69
CA ALA A 844 -0.58 8.41 34.50
C ALA A 844 -0.04 9.57 33.66
N GLY A 845 0.54 9.28 32.49
CA GLY A 845 0.99 10.31 31.54
C GLY A 845 -0.15 11.20 31.03
N LEU A 846 -1.33 10.63 30.81
CA LEU A 846 -2.52 11.38 30.40
C LEU A 846 -3.04 12.30 31.53
N VAL A 847 -3.06 11.84 32.78
CA VAL A 847 -3.41 12.67 33.95
C VAL A 847 -2.38 13.79 34.15
N TYR A 848 -1.09 13.50 33.97
CA TYR A 848 -0.02 14.50 34.04
C TYR A 848 -0.17 15.59 32.98
N THR A 849 -0.40 15.22 31.71
CA THR A 849 -0.59 16.20 30.63
C THR A 849 -1.84 17.05 30.84
N GLN A 850 -2.93 16.51 31.40
CA GLN A 850 -4.10 17.31 31.82
C GLN A 850 -3.73 18.35 32.88
N ALA A 851 -3.00 17.96 33.92
CA ALA A 851 -2.57 18.87 34.98
C ALA A 851 -1.59 19.95 34.46
N LYS A 852 -0.66 19.57 33.58
CA LYS A 852 0.29 20.48 32.93
C LYS A 852 -0.42 21.48 32.02
N LEU A 853 -1.41 21.02 31.25
CA LEU A 853 -2.21 21.87 30.36
C LEU A 853 -3.00 22.92 31.17
N GLN A 854 -3.59 22.54 32.31
CA GLN A 854 -4.27 23.48 33.21
C GLN A 854 -3.31 24.57 33.73
N LEU A 855 -2.08 24.19 34.09
CA LEU A 855 -1.05 25.15 34.53
C LEU A 855 -0.61 26.09 33.39
N LEU A 856 -0.41 25.56 32.18
CA LEU A 856 -0.03 26.36 31.01
C LEU A 856 -1.15 27.30 30.55
N GLN A 857 -2.41 26.87 30.61
CA GLN A 857 -3.57 27.74 30.34
C GLN A 857 -3.67 28.88 31.35
N TYR A 858 -3.39 28.60 32.63
CA TYR A 858 -3.27 29.65 33.64
C TYR A 858 -2.13 30.63 33.30
N GLN A 859 -0.97 30.13 32.88
CA GLN A 859 0.16 30.96 32.45
C GLN A 859 -0.15 31.82 31.21
N ASP A 860 -0.80 31.27 30.17
CA ASP A 860 -1.23 32.03 29.00
C ASP A 860 -2.22 33.14 29.39
N SER A 861 -3.14 32.86 30.32
CA SER A 861 -4.08 33.90 30.79
C SER A 861 -3.36 35.10 31.45
N LEU A 862 -2.26 34.85 32.17
CA LEU A 862 -1.45 35.89 32.79
C LEU A 862 -0.70 36.71 31.73
N TYR A 863 -0.04 36.07 30.76
CA TYR A 863 0.67 36.77 29.69
C TYR A 863 -0.26 37.48 28.70
N ALA A 864 -1.45 36.93 28.42
CA ALA A 864 -2.45 37.56 27.57
C ALA A 864 -2.98 38.86 28.18
N ASN A 865 -3.29 38.83 29.48
CA ASN A 865 -3.70 40.03 30.22
C ASN A 865 -2.57 41.07 30.24
N PHE A 866 -1.32 40.62 30.37
CA PHE A 866 -0.18 41.50 30.35
C PHE A 866 0.07 42.15 28.97
N LEU A 867 0.07 41.39 27.89
CA LEU A 867 0.22 41.92 26.53
C LEU A 867 -0.85 42.99 26.25
N ARG A 868 -2.09 42.78 26.73
CA ARG A 868 -3.16 43.78 26.63
C ARG A 868 -2.82 45.07 27.37
N ALA A 869 -2.31 44.98 28.60
CA ALA A 869 -1.90 46.13 29.40
C ALA A 869 -0.70 46.87 28.77
N SER A 870 0.31 46.14 28.30
CA SER A 870 1.50 46.70 27.64
C SER A 870 1.14 47.43 26.33
N ASN A 871 0.22 46.87 25.53
CA ASN A 871 -0.31 47.52 24.32
C ASN A 871 -1.00 48.86 24.62
N ILE A 872 -1.73 48.96 25.74
CA ILE A 872 -2.37 50.21 26.16
C ILE A 872 -1.32 51.23 26.58
N ARG A 873 -0.34 50.83 27.41
CA ARG A 873 0.74 51.71 27.87
C ARG A 873 1.63 52.23 26.73
N LEU A 874 1.87 51.41 25.71
CA LEU A 874 2.62 51.84 24.52
C LEU A 874 1.84 52.89 23.72
N ARG A 875 0.51 52.71 23.57
CA ARG A 875 -0.36 53.69 22.90
C ARG A 875 -0.48 55.01 23.67
N THR A 876 -0.41 54.97 25.00
CA THR A 876 -0.44 56.18 25.84
C THR A 876 0.94 56.83 26.02
N GLY A 877 2.00 56.24 25.47
CA GLY A 877 3.38 56.76 25.57
C GLY A 877 4.08 56.48 26.91
N GLU A 878 3.52 55.62 27.74
CA GLU A 878 4.01 55.30 29.09
C GLU A 878 5.07 54.18 29.12
N THR A 879 5.30 53.47 28.01
CA THR A 879 6.33 52.44 27.91
C THR A 879 6.96 52.37 26.51
N ASN A 880 8.05 51.60 26.37
CA ASN A 880 8.79 51.38 25.13
C ASN A 880 8.38 50.06 24.44
N LEU A 881 8.81 49.93 23.18
CA LEU A 881 8.50 48.76 22.34
C LEU A 881 9.10 47.45 22.88
N LEU A 882 10.15 47.53 23.71
CA LEU A 882 10.80 46.37 24.32
C LEU A 882 9.88 45.65 25.33
N GLU A 883 9.11 46.39 26.13
CA GLU A 883 8.16 45.80 27.08
C GLU A 883 7.05 45.03 26.35
N GLN A 884 6.51 45.61 25.28
CA GLN A 884 5.50 44.97 24.41
C GLN A 884 6.07 43.73 23.70
N ALA A 885 7.25 43.83 23.10
CA ALA A 885 7.89 42.73 22.39
C ALA A 885 8.19 41.55 23.34
N THR A 886 8.64 41.84 24.57
CA THR A 886 8.89 40.81 25.60
C THR A 886 7.59 40.13 26.04
N ALA A 887 6.51 40.90 26.23
CA ALA A 887 5.17 40.38 26.52
C ALA A 887 4.69 39.39 25.45
N GLN A 888 4.86 39.80 24.19
CA GLN A 888 4.42 39.04 23.03
C GLN A 888 5.24 37.75 22.87
N ALA A 889 6.56 37.83 23.05
CA ALA A 889 7.44 36.66 22.98
C ALA A 889 7.05 35.60 24.02
N GLN A 890 6.84 35.99 25.28
CA GLN A 890 6.45 35.08 26.36
C GLN A 890 5.08 34.43 26.11
N GLN A 891 4.10 35.18 25.57
CA GLN A 891 2.80 34.61 25.23
C GLN A 891 2.90 33.58 24.10
N VAL A 892 3.68 33.89 23.04
CA VAL A 892 3.86 32.98 21.90
C VAL A 892 4.58 31.70 22.34
N GLU A 893 5.59 31.81 23.21
CA GLU A 893 6.33 30.67 23.76
C GLU A 893 5.40 29.71 24.56
N VAL A 894 4.51 30.26 25.40
CA VAL A 894 3.55 29.45 26.15
C VAL A 894 2.51 28.80 25.25
N LYS A 895 2.02 29.50 24.21
CA LYS A 895 1.10 28.91 23.23
C LYS A 895 1.73 27.73 22.48
N ASN A 896 2.99 27.87 22.06
CA ASN A 896 3.74 26.76 21.47
C ASN A 896 3.86 25.59 22.47
N THR A 897 4.12 25.86 23.74
CA THR A 897 4.20 24.83 24.79
C THR A 897 2.85 24.15 25.06
N ILE A 898 1.74 24.88 24.95
CA ILE A 898 0.38 24.35 25.02
C ILE A 898 0.13 23.39 23.85
N GLU A 899 0.46 23.80 22.63
CA GLU A 899 0.31 22.95 21.42
C GLU A 899 1.14 21.66 21.53
N GLN A 900 2.38 21.76 22.01
CA GLN A 900 3.23 20.59 22.28
C GLN A 900 2.62 19.66 23.34
N THR A 901 2.08 20.23 24.42
CA THR A 901 1.45 19.43 25.50
C THR A 901 0.13 18.80 25.04
N GLN A 902 -0.62 19.45 24.16
CA GLN A 902 -1.82 18.86 23.52
C GLN A 902 -1.45 17.72 22.58
N ALA A 903 -0.38 17.86 21.80
CA ALA A 903 0.15 16.77 20.98
C ALA A 903 0.61 15.60 21.86
N GLU A 904 1.31 15.86 22.96
CA GLU A 904 1.71 14.84 23.94
C GLU A 904 0.51 14.15 24.59
N GLN A 905 -0.54 14.89 24.94
CA GLN A 905 -1.79 14.32 25.43
C GLN A 905 -2.43 13.38 24.39
N GLN A 906 -2.43 13.76 23.11
CA GLN A 906 -2.96 12.93 22.03
C GLN A 906 -2.13 11.64 21.84
N ILE A 907 -0.81 11.69 22.07
CA ILE A 907 0.05 10.50 22.07
C ILE A 907 -0.41 9.53 23.16
N TYR A 908 -0.59 9.99 24.40
CA TYR A 908 -1.07 9.13 25.50
C TYR A 908 -2.49 8.61 25.27
N VAL A 909 -3.40 9.41 24.70
CA VAL A 909 -4.75 8.96 24.29
C VAL A 909 -4.64 7.82 23.28
N THR A 910 -3.78 7.96 22.26
CA THR A 910 -3.59 6.95 21.21
C THR A 910 -2.95 5.67 21.76
N GLN A 911 -1.96 5.80 22.65
CA GLN A 911 -1.37 4.66 23.35
C GLN A 911 -2.41 3.91 24.18
N LEU A 912 -3.20 4.64 24.99
CA LEU A 912 -4.26 4.04 25.80
C LEU A 912 -5.35 3.40 24.93
N GLN A 913 -5.74 4.03 23.83
CA GLN A 913 -6.69 3.47 22.86
C GLN A 913 -6.20 2.15 22.28
N ASN A 914 -4.91 2.05 21.93
CA ASN A 914 -4.31 0.82 21.44
C ASN A 914 -4.29 -0.28 22.52
N LEU A 915 -3.89 0.06 23.75
CA LEU A 915 -3.85 -0.88 24.87
C LEU A 915 -5.23 -1.42 25.25
N LEU A 916 -6.27 -0.58 25.16
CA LEU A 916 -7.67 -0.94 25.42
C LEU A 916 -8.36 -1.63 24.23
N HIS A 917 -7.72 -1.66 23.05
CA HIS A 917 -8.33 -2.09 21.79
C HIS A 917 -9.66 -1.37 21.47
N SER A 918 -9.74 -0.08 21.79
CA SER A 918 -10.93 0.73 21.54
C SER A 918 -10.92 1.32 20.12
N GLN A 919 -12.03 1.21 19.39
CA GLN A 919 -12.21 1.88 18.09
C GLN A 919 -12.70 3.33 18.25
N ALA A 920 -13.19 3.71 19.42
CA ALA A 920 -13.63 5.06 19.75
C ALA A 920 -12.55 5.82 20.55
N PRO A 921 -12.51 7.17 20.46
CA PRO A 921 -11.64 8.00 21.28
C PRO A 921 -11.87 7.75 22.77
N VAL A 922 -10.80 7.50 23.51
CA VAL A 922 -10.86 7.21 24.95
C VAL A 922 -10.74 8.50 25.74
N THR A 923 -11.70 8.76 26.62
CA THR A 923 -11.65 9.85 27.60
C THR A 923 -11.45 9.28 29.00
N ILE A 924 -10.56 9.87 29.79
CA ILE A 924 -10.38 9.50 31.20
C ILE A 924 -11.24 10.39 32.10
N ALA A 925 -11.61 9.88 33.26
CA ALA A 925 -12.29 10.67 34.30
C ALA A 925 -11.40 11.86 34.72
N ALA A 926 -12.01 13.00 35.06
CA ALA A 926 -11.30 14.18 35.57
C ALA A 926 -10.64 13.86 36.92
N THR A 927 -9.43 13.30 36.85
CA THR A 927 -8.69 12.78 38.00
C THR A 927 -7.56 13.74 38.30
N LEU A 928 -7.41 14.16 39.55
CA LEU A 928 -6.27 14.97 39.97
C LEU A 928 -5.00 14.11 39.97
N LEU A 929 -3.88 14.67 39.50
CA LEU A 929 -2.57 14.04 39.62
C LEU A 929 -2.22 13.93 41.11
N THR A 930 -2.20 12.71 41.63
CA THR A 930 -1.93 12.42 43.05
C THR A 930 -0.79 11.43 43.19
N ARG A 931 -0.16 11.43 44.37
CA ARG A 931 0.94 10.52 44.71
C ARG A 931 0.40 9.09 44.86
N LEU A 932 0.94 8.14 44.10
CA LEU A 932 0.56 6.73 44.19
C LEU A 932 1.05 6.07 45.51
N PRO A 933 0.25 5.18 46.12
CA PRO A 933 0.68 4.41 47.29
C PRO A 933 1.78 3.41 46.92
N VAL A 934 2.69 3.14 47.85
CA VAL A 934 3.82 2.21 47.65
C VAL A 934 3.75 1.09 48.67
N THR A 935 3.93 -0.15 48.20
CA THR A 935 4.14 -1.31 49.08
C THR A 935 5.51 -1.92 48.77
N ILE A 936 6.48 -1.76 49.66
CA ILE A 936 7.83 -2.32 49.46
C ILE A 936 7.78 -3.84 49.74
N PRO A 937 8.16 -4.71 48.78
CA PRO A 937 8.06 -6.15 48.95
C PRO A 937 9.23 -6.70 49.76
N ASP A 938 8.97 -7.73 50.56
CA ASP A 938 10.03 -8.49 51.22
C ASP A 938 10.75 -9.41 50.21
N THR A 939 12.08 -9.45 50.28
CA THR A 939 12.96 -10.28 49.43
C THR A 939 12.69 -11.79 49.53
N SER A 940 11.99 -12.25 50.57
CA SER A 940 11.58 -13.65 50.71
C SER A 940 10.52 -14.11 49.68
N MET A 941 9.77 -13.18 49.05
CA MET A 941 8.64 -13.48 48.14
C MET A 941 9.06 -13.74 46.66
N LEU A 942 10.36 -13.77 46.38
CA LEU A 942 10.93 -13.79 45.03
C LEU A 942 10.76 -15.11 44.26
N SER A 943 10.65 -16.25 44.96
CA SER A 943 10.57 -17.58 44.33
C SER A 943 9.24 -17.88 43.65
N GLY A 944 8.18 -17.12 43.94
CA GLY A 944 6.83 -17.31 43.38
C GLY A 944 6.49 -16.41 42.19
N GLN A 945 7.42 -15.55 41.76
CA GLN A 945 7.12 -14.55 40.74
C GLN A 945 7.06 -15.14 39.32
N PRO A 946 6.05 -14.80 38.49
CA PRO A 946 5.90 -15.33 37.14
C PRO A 946 7.14 -15.14 36.25
N GLN A 947 7.83 -14.01 36.36
CA GLN A 947 9.01 -13.66 35.55
C GLN A 947 10.21 -14.58 35.80
N ILE A 948 10.34 -15.13 37.01
CA ILE A 948 11.38 -16.11 37.35
C ILE A 948 10.85 -17.53 37.12
N ALA A 949 9.59 -17.78 37.46
CA ALA A 949 8.93 -19.07 37.33
C ALA A 949 8.93 -19.60 35.88
N ILE A 950 8.85 -18.73 34.86
CA ILE A 950 8.94 -19.16 33.46
C ILE A 950 10.28 -19.83 33.13
N TYR A 951 11.40 -19.30 33.64
CA TYR A 951 12.72 -19.87 33.41
C TYR A 951 12.91 -21.17 34.18
N GLN A 952 12.31 -21.27 35.37
CA GLN A 952 12.23 -22.54 36.11
C GLN A 952 11.43 -23.59 35.32
N GLN A 953 10.32 -23.18 34.68
CA GLN A 953 9.51 -24.06 33.85
C GLN A 953 10.25 -24.50 32.57
N GLN A 954 11.03 -23.60 31.95
CA GLN A 954 11.89 -23.95 30.80
C GLN A 954 12.95 -25.00 31.17
N LYS A 955 13.54 -24.89 32.37
CA LYS A 955 14.43 -25.92 32.92
C LYS A 955 13.71 -27.27 33.03
N GLU A 956 12.49 -27.30 33.56
CA GLU A 956 11.69 -28.54 33.66
C GLU A 956 11.35 -29.12 32.27
N VAL A 957 11.00 -28.27 31.30
CA VAL A 957 10.73 -28.68 29.91
C VAL A 957 11.97 -29.34 29.29
N ALA A 958 13.15 -28.73 29.44
CA ALA A 958 14.41 -29.28 28.93
C ALA A 958 14.77 -30.64 29.59
N GLN A 959 14.49 -30.79 30.89
CA GLN A 959 14.65 -32.06 31.60
C GLN A 959 13.72 -33.16 31.06
N LEU A 960 12.44 -32.83 30.82
CA LEU A 960 11.47 -33.77 30.26
C LEU A 960 11.78 -34.14 28.81
N GLN A 961 12.29 -33.19 28.02
CA GLN A 961 12.75 -33.45 26.66
C GLN A 961 13.95 -34.41 26.62
N THR A 962 14.92 -34.25 27.53
CA THR A 962 16.02 -35.20 27.68
C THR A 962 15.53 -36.61 28.06
N LYS A 963 14.53 -36.70 28.96
CA LYS A 963 13.90 -37.99 29.32
C LYS A 963 13.15 -38.62 28.14
N LEU A 964 12.47 -37.82 27.30
CA LEU A 964 11.78 -38.29 26.11
C LEU A 964 12.75 -38.84 25.05
N GLU A 965 13.84 -38.11 24.76
CA GLU A 965 14.87 -38.58 23.80
C GLU A 965 15.55 -39.88 24.27
N ARG A 966 15.74 -40.05 25.59
CA ARG A 966 16.20 -41.33 26.16
C ARG A 966 15.19 -42.45 25.99
N ALA A 967 13.90 -42.17 26.18
CA ALA A 967 12.83 -43.17 26.01
C ALA A 967 12.69 -43.64 24.55
N ARG A 968 12.98 -42.78 23.57
CA ARG A 968 12.99 -43.12 22.13
C ARG A 968 14.08 -44.12 21.71
N LEU A 969 15.03 -44.45 22.59
CA LEU A 969 15.99 -45.55 22.37
C LEU A 969 15.41 -46.92 22.65
N LEU A 970 14.25 -47.00 23.32
CA LEU A 970 13.59 -48.27 23.60
C LEU A 970 13.00 -48.85 22.29
N PRO A 971 12.89 -50.19 22.16
CA PRO A 971 12.35 -50.80 20.95
C PRO A 971 10.89 -50.44 20.69
N ASP A 972 10.53 -50.30 19.42
CA ASP A 972 9.13 -50.19 18.99
C ASP A 972 8.57 -51.59 18.68
N PHE A 973 7.27 -51.77 18.87
CA PHE A 973 6.56 -53.02 18.59
C PHE A 973 5.66 -52.86 17.37
N SER A 974 5.56 -53.88 16.53
CA SER A 974 4.60 -53.91 15.44
C SER A 974 3.80 -55.20 15.41
N LEU A 975 2.52 -55.08 15.05
CA LEU A 975 1.61 -56.19 14.86
C LEU A 975 1.03 -56.10 13.45
N GLY A 976 1.18 -57.16 12.67
CA GLY A 976 0.73 -57.22 11.29
C GLY A 976 -0.03 -58.51 10.98
N TYR A 977 -0.91 -58.42 10.00
CA TYR A 977 -1.66 -59.51 9.42
C TYR A 977 -1.45 -59.48 7.91
N PHE A 978 -1.05 -60.61 7.32
CA PHE A 978 -0.86 -60.73 5.88
C PHE A 978 -1.72 -61.83 5.29
N ASN A 979 -2.05 -61.65 4.02
CA ASN A 979 -2.87 -62.55 3.24
C ASN A 979 -2.34 -62.60 1.80
N GLN A 980 -1.80 -63.74 1.38
CA GLN A 980 -1.13 -63.91 0.10
C GLN A 980 -1.63 -65.12 -0.69
N SER A 981 -1.60 -65.05 -2.02
CA SER A 981 -1.70 -66.21 -2.91
C SER A 981 -0.31 -66.78 -3.16
N LEU A 982 -0.21 -68.10 -3.34
CA LEU A 982 1.00 -68.77 -3.81
C LEU A 982 0.60 -69.82 -4.86
N ILE A 983 0.54 -69.43 -6.14
CA ILE A 983 0.03 -70.24 -7.23
C ILE A 983 1.10 -71.23 -7.73
N GLY A 984 0.80 -72.53 -7.68
CA GLY A 984 1.68 -73.60 -8.18
C GLY A 984 1.76 -74.81 -7.26
N LEU A 985 2.66 -75.75 -7.57
CA LEU A 985 2.92 -76.93 -6.76
C LEU A 985 3.61 -76.52 -5.45
N GLN A 986 2.92 -76.70 -4.33
CA GLN A 986 3.47 -76.52 -3.00
C GLN A 986 3.43 -77.85 -2.26
N ASN A 987 4.50 -78.17 -1.55
CA ASN A 987 4.56 -79.37 -0.73
C ASN A 987 3.92 -79.07 0.63
N VAL A 988 2.77 -79.67 0.89
CA VAL A 988 2.08 -79.57 2.18
C VAL A 988 2.06 -80.95 2.82
N ASN A 989 2.72 -81.10 3.96
CA ASN A 989 2.83 -82.35 4.71
C ASN A 989 3.41 -83.55 3.91
N GLY A 990 4.39 -83.29 3.03
CA GLY A 990 5.07 -84.34 2.26
C GLY A 990 4.35 -84.76 0.98
N VAL A 991 3.23 -84.10 0.63
CA VAL A 991 2.47 -84.35 -0.60
C VAL A 991 2.46 -83.07 -1.43
N GLU A 992 2.85 -83.18 -2.71
CA GLU A 992 2.75 -82.06 -3.65
C GLU A 992 1.28 -81.83 -4.02
N GLN A 993 0.77 -80.64 -3.67
CA GLN A 993 -0.57 -80.18 -4.03
C GLN A 993 -0.46 -78.90 -4.84
N ASN A 994 -1.29 -78.78 -5.88
CA ASN A 994 -1.30 -77.62 -6.76
C ASN A 994 -2.29 -76.57 -6.26
N PHE A 995 -1.80 -75.39 -5.87
CA PHE A 995 -2.60 -74.29 -5.34
C PHE A 995 -3.00 -73.31 -6.44
N THR A 996 -4.26 -72.86 -6.42
CA THR A 996 -4.82 -71.92 -7.40
C THR A 996 -4.95 -70.50 -6.83
N SER A 997 -5.39 -69.53 -7.63
CA SER A 997 -5.59 -68.14 -7.17
C SER A 997 -6.68 -67.99 -6.11
N GLY A 998 -7.53 -68.99 -5.91
CA GLY A 998 -8.55 -69.05 -4.86
C GLY A 998 -8.01 -69.47 -3.49
N ASP A 999 -6.85 -70.12 -3.44
CA ASP A 999 -6.28 -70.68 -2.22
C ASP A 999 -5.31 -69.66 -1.58
N ARG A 1000 -5.75 -69.06 -0.46
CA ARG A 1000 -5.05 -67.93 0.17
C ARG A 1000 -4.39 -68.35 1.49
N PHE A 1001 -3.13 -67.96 1.66
CA PHE A 1001 -2.34 -68.19 2.86
C PHE A 1001 -2.38 -66.94 3.74
N THR A 1002 -2.77 -67.11 5.00
CA THR A 1002 -2.85 -66.03 5.99
C THR A 1002 -1.87 -66.25 7.12
N GLY A 1003 -1.30 -65.17 7.65
CA GLY A 1003 -0.44 -65.24 8.83
C GLY A 1003 -0.44 -63.96 9.65
N VAL A 1004 0.00 -64.09 10.90
CA VAL A 1004 0.23 -62.95 11.80
C VAL A 1004 1.73 -62.74 11.91
N GLN A 1005 2.16 -61.49 11.77
CA GLN A 1005 3.53 -61.06 11.93
C GLN A 1005 3.64 -60.19 13.19
N VAL A 1006 4.56 -60.52 14.09
CA VAL A 1006 4.93 -59.67 15.21
C VAL A 1006 6.35 -59.20 14.96
N GLY A 1007 6.55 -57.87 14.96
CA GLY A 1007 7.85 -57.25 14.74
C GLY A 1007 8.31 -56.48 15.97
N VAL A 1008 9.63 -56.43 16.16
CA VAL A 1008 10.28 -55.56 17.14
C VAL A 1008 11.35 -54.76 16.40
N SER A 1009 11.20 -53.44 16.37
CA SER A 1009 12.14 -52.53 15.72
C SER A 1009 13.15 -52.04 16.76
N ILE A 1010 14.40 -52.48 16.62
CA ILE A 1010 15.50 -52.13 17.53
C ILE A 1010 16.39 -51.07 16.86
N PRO A 1011 16.63 -49.90 17.50
CA PRO A 1011 17.47 -48.85 16.92
C PRO A 1011 18.97 -49.24 17.01
N LEU A 1012 19.49 -49.91 15.99
CA LEU A 1012 20.89 -50.38 15.94
C LEU A 1012 21.91 -49.22 15.76
N TRP A 1013 21.51 -48.14 15.09
CA TRP A 1013 22.39 -47.00 14.79
C TRP A 1013 22.37 -45.95 15.91
N TYR A 1014 23.09 -46.20 17.00
CA TYR A 1014 23.05 -45.38 18.22
C TYR A 1014 23.65 -43.97 18.08
N ARG A 1015 24.54 -43.73 17.11
CA ARG A 1015 25.33 -42.48 17.01
C ARG A 1015 24.43 -41.24 16.85
N ALA A 1016 23.39 -41.32 16.02
CA ALA A 1016 22.47 -40.21 15.80
C ALA A 1016 21.59 -39.92 17.03
N SER A 1017 21.04 -40.98 17.66
CA SER A 1017 20.23 -40.86 18.87
C SER A 1017 21.05 -40.40 20.08
N ALA A 1018 22.29 -40.87 20.21
CA ALA A 1018 23.23 -40.40 21.23
C ALA A 1018 23.57 -38.91 21.06
N ALA A 1019 23.73 -38.43 19.82
CA ALA A 1019 23.92 -37.01 19.53
C ALA A 1019 22.68 -36.18 19.93
N ARG A 1020 21.45 -36.67 19.67
CA ARG A 1020 20.20 -36.01 20.09
C ARG A 1020 20.05 -35.93 21.61
N ILE A 1021 20.37 -37.01 22.33
CA ILE A 1021 20.37 -37.01 23.80
C ILE A 1021 21.43 -36.04 24.34
N LYS A 1022 22.64 -36.03 23.77
CA LYS A 1022 23.71 -35.11 24.17
C LYS A 1022 23.30 -33.64 23.92
N ALA A 1023 22.63 -33.36 22.80
CA ALA A 1023 22.08 -32.04 22.52
C ALA A 1023 21.00 -31.64 23.53
N ALA A 1024 20.06 -32.53 23.87
CA ALA A 1024 19.03 -32.29 24.88
C ALA A 1024 19.65 -32.03 26.28
N GLN A 1025 20.72 -32.74 26.65
CA GLN A 1025 21.46 -32.50 27.89
C GLN A 1025 22.14 -31.12 27.92
N TYR A 1026 22.70 -30.67 26.80
CA TYR A 1026 23.24 -29.31 26.73
C TYR A 1026 22.13 -28.26 26.82
N GLN A 1027 20.96 -28.51 26.25
CA GLN A 1027 19.79 -27.65 26.41
C GLN A 1027 19.31 -27.60 27.86
N GLU A 1028 19.34 -28.72 28.59
CA GLU A 1028 19.05 -28.76 30.03
C GLU A 1028 20.05 -27.89 30.84
N LYS A 1029 21.36 -28.04 30.58
CA LYS A 1029 22.39 -27.22 31.23
C LYS A 1029 22.26 -25.75 30.90
N LEU A 1030 21.93 -25.43 29.65
CA LEU A 1030 21.66 -24.06 29.20
C LEU A 1030 20.48 -23.47 29.97
N ALA A 1031 19.36 -24.17 30.04
CA ALA A 1031 18.17 -23.70 30.75
C ALA A 1031 18.43 -23.48 32.25
N ASP A 1032 19.23 -24.33 32.89
CA ASP A 1032 19.63 -24.14 34.30
C ASP A 1032 20.54 -22.90 34.48
N ALA A 1033 21.54 -22.72 33.63
CA ALA A 1033 22.41 -21.55 33.65
C ALA A 1033 21.62 -20.24 33.39
N THR A 1034 20.68 -20.27 32.44
CA THR A 1034 19.79 -19.14 32.15
C THR A 1034 18.90 -18.81 33.35
N TYR A 1035 18.31 -19.81 34.01
CA TYR A 1035 17.52 -19.59 35.23
C TYR A 1035 18.33 -18.89 36.33
N GLN A 1036 19.54 -19.37 36.63
CA GLN A 1036 20.43 -18.76 37.63
C GLN A 1036 20.88 -17.35 37.25
N TYR A 1037 21.10 -17.08 35.96
CA TYR A 1037 21.43 -15.75 35.47
C TYR A 1037 20.24 -14.78 35.62
N GLN A 1038 19.05 -15.20 35.22
CA GLN A 1038 17.83 -14.37 35.29
C GLN A 1038 17.44 -14.07 36.73
N GLN A 1039 17.61 -15.02 37.65
CA GLN A 1039 17.42 -14.78 39.08
C GLN A 1039 18.31 -13.63 39.60
N ARG A 1040 19.60 -13.60 39.21
CA ARG A 1040 20.53 -12.52 39.59
C ARG A 1040 20.20 -11.18 38.93
N GLN A 1041 19.80 -11.19 37.67
CA GLN A 1041 19.35 -9.98 36.97
C GLN A 1041 18.12 -9.37 37.63
N PHE A 1042 17.15 -10.22 37.97
CA PHE A 1042 15.92 -9.80 38.63
C PHE A 1042 16.20 -9.13 40.00
N MET A 1043 17.08 -9.72 40.81
CA MET A 1043 17.53 -9.12 42.08
C MET A 1043 18.13 -7.73 41.89
N THR A 1044 18.91 -7.57 40.82
CA THR A 1044 19.56 -6.30 40.48
C THR A 1044 18.52 -5.25 40.07
N GLN A 1045 17.52 -5.64 39.26
CA GLN A 1045 16.42 -4.76 38.85
C GLN A 1045 15.58 -4.29 40.03
N LEU A 1046 15.22 -5.19 40.96
CA LEU A 1046 14.48 -4.82 42.17
C LEU A 1046 15.26 -3.82 43.04
N LYS A 1047 16.57 -4.03 43.20
CA LYS A 1047 17.44 -3.11 43.95
C LYS A 1047 17.49 -1.74 43.29
N LEU A 1048 17.67 -1.67 41.97
CA LEU A 1048 17.71 -0.41 41.22
C LEU A 1048 16.36 0.32 41.26
N ALA A 1049 15.24 -0.40 41.13
CA ALA A 1049 13.89 0.18 41.22
C ALA A 1049 13.64 0.80 42.61
N THR A 1050 14.04 0.10 43.67
CA THR A 1050 13.92 0.59 45.05
C THR A 1050 14.77 1.85 45.28
N GLN A 1051 16.01 1.88 44.77
CA GLN A 1051 16.86 3.07 44.84
C GLN A 1051 16.32 4.25 44.04
N ARG A 1052 15.76 3.99 42.85
CA ARG A 1052 15.12 5.02 42.02
C ARG A 1052 13.89 5.62 42.72
N LEU A 1053 13.06 4.79 43.35
CA LEU A 1053 11.93 5.27 44.13
C LEU A 1053 12.39 6.16 45.29
N GLY A 1054 13.39 5.72 46.06
CA GLY A 1054 13.93 6.52 47.17
C GLY A 1054 14.53 7.86 46.72
N LYS A 1055 15.11 7.93 45.52
CA LYS A 1055 15.55 9.20 44.90
C LYS A 1055 14.35 10.11 44.62
N GLN A 1056 13.31 9.58 43.97
CA GLN A 1056 12.15 10.39 43.57
C GLN A 1056 11.29 10.83 44.75
N GLU A 1057 11.19 10.02 45.80
CA GLU A 1057 10.52 10.41 47.04
C GLU A 1057 11.19 11.62 47.70
N LYS A 1058 12.52 11.66 47.76
CA LYS A 1058 13.27 12.81 48.28
C LYS A 1058 13.08 14.06 47.42
N ASN A 1059 13.08 13.91 46.10
CA ASN A 1059 12.87 15.02 45.17
C ASN A 1059 11.47 15.61 45.29
N LEU A 1060 10.44 14.75 45.31
CA LEU A 1060 9.05 15.17 45.49
C LEU A 1060 8.83 15.87 46.84
N ALA A 1061 9.44 15.35 47.93
CA ALA A 1061 9.33 15.96 49.24
C ALA A 1061 9.87 17.41 49.31
N TYR A 1062 10.88 17.76 48.51
CA TYR A 1062 11.36 19.15 48.41
C TYR A 1062 10.29 20.08 47.85
N TYR A 1063 9.64 19.67 46.74
CA TYR A 1063 8.59 20.48 46.13
C TYR A 1063 7.33 20.57 47.01
N GLU A 1064 6.89 19.47 47.62
CA GLU A 1064 5.70 19.46 48.48
C GLU A 1064 5.89 20.26 49.78
N LYS A 1065 7.04 20.13 50.45
CA LYS A 1065 7.29 20.78 51.76
C LYS A 1065 7.82 22.20 51.64
N THR A 1066 8.55 22.53 50.57
CA THR A 1066 9.28 23.80 50.45
C THR A 1066 8.94 24.54 49.17
N GLY A 1067 8.98 23.88 48.01
CA GLY A 1067 8.78 24.52 46.71
C GLY A 1067 7.39 25.16 46.54
N LEU A 1068 6.32 24.38 46.70
CA LEU A 1068 4.94 24.85 46.49
C LEU A 1068 4.55 26.00 47.45
N PRO A 1069 4.81 25.92 48.78
CA PRO A 1069 4.54 27.03 49.69
C PRO A 1069 5.26 28.33 49.28
N LEU A 1070 6.52 28.23 48.82
CA LEU A 1070 7.27 29.39 48.33
C LEU A 1070 6.70 29.93 47.02
N ALA A 1071 6.31 29.06 46.08
CA ALA A 1071 5.71 29.48 44.81
C ALA A 1071 4.38 30.24 45.02
N ASP A 1072 3.52 29.76 45.92
CA ASP A 1072 2.27 30.44 46.26
C ASP A 1072 2.50 31.78 46.95
N LEU A 1073 3.51 31.87 47.82
CA LEU A 1073 3.91 33.13 48.44
C LEU A 1073 4.45 34.12 47.40
N ILE A 1074 5.31 33.68 46.48
CA ILE A 1074 5.84 34.51 45.40
C ILE A 1074 4.71 35.05 44.53
N ILE A 1075 3.78 34.19 44.07
CA ILE A 1075 2.64 34.63 43.23
C ILE A 1075 1.81 35.68 43.98
N LYS A 1076 1.44 35.40 45.24
CA LYS A 1076 0.60 36.29 46.05
C LYS A 1076 1.25 37.66 46.29
N HIS A 1077 2.54 37.69 46.59
CA HIS A 1077 3.27 38.94 46.84
C HIS A 1077 3.60 39.69 45.55
N ALA A 1078 3.95 38.99 44.46
CA ALA A 1078 4.19 39.59 43.15
C ALA A 1078 2.90 40.25 42.62
N GLU A 1079 1.75 39.57 42.71
CA GLU A 1079 0.47 40.13 42.25
C GLU A 1079 0.06 41.35 43.07
N LYS A 1080 0.20 41.29 44.39
CA LYS A 1080 -0.09 42.44 45.27
C LYS A 1080 0.88 43.60 45.04
N GLY A 1081 2.17 43.32 44.85
CA GLY A 1081 3.21 44.31 44.60
C GLY A 1081 2.98 45.05 43.27
N PHE A 1082 2.68 44.30 42.21
CA PHE A 1082 2.40 44.86 40.88
C PHE A 1082 1.12 45.71 40.88
N ARG A 1083 0.02 45.21 41.46
CA ARG A 1083 -1.25 45.97 41.55
C ARG A 1083 -1.12 47.27 42.35
N ASN A 1084 -0.25 47.30 43.34
CA ASN A 1084 0.00 48.47 44.17
C ASN A 1084 1.11 49.39 43.61
N GLY A 1085 1.70 49.07 42.45
CA GLY A 1085 2.77 49.86 41.83
C GLY A 1085 4.12 49.81 42.57
N VAL A 1086 4.35 48.79 43.41
CA VAL A 1086 5.55 48.66 44.26
C VAL A 1086 6.71 47.99 43.53
N ILE A 1087 6.43 47.07 42.61
CA ILE A 1087 7.44 46.39 41.78
C ILE A 1087 7.18 46.65 40.31
N ASP A 1088 8.24 46.70 39.52
CA ASP A 1088 8.12 46.89 38.07
C ASP A 1088 7.69 45.60 37.35
N TYR A 1089 7.44 45.73 36.05
CA TYR A 1089 6.98 44.60 35.25
C TYR A 1089 8.01 43.47 35.13
N LEU A 1090 9.30 43.82 34.99
CA LEU A 1090 10.35 42.84 34.81
C LEU A 1090 10.49 41.99 36.08
N GLU A 1091 10.43 42.63 37.25
CA GLU A 1091 10.40 41.97 38.55
C GLU A 1091 9.15 41.11 38.75
N TYR A 1092 7.98 41.58 38.30
CA TYR A 1092 6.73 40.82 38.35
C TYR A 1092 6.79 39.53 37.52
N VAL A 1093 7.26 39.62 36.27
CA VAL A 1093 7.37 38.44 35.37
C VAL A 1093 8.48 37.49 35.80
N GLN A 1094 9.64 37.99 36.23
CA GLN A 1094 10.69 37.12 36.76
C GLN A 1094 10.20 36.34 37.99
N SER A 1095 9.43 36.99 38.87
CA SER A 1095 8.83 36.37 40.04
C SER A 1095 7.79 35.30 39.66
N LEU A 1096 6.89 35.62 38.73
CA LEU A 1096 5.89 34.67 38.22
C LEU A 1096 6.52 33.49 37.50
N ASN A 1097 7.51 33.73 36.64
CA ASN A 1097 8.23 32.68 35.90
C ASN A 1097 8.89 31.70 36.88
N ARG A 1098 9.52 32.22 37.94
CA ARG A 1098 10.13 31.39 38.98
C ARG A 1098 9.09 30.56 39.73
N ALA A 1099 7.96 31.14 40.10
CA ALA A 1099 6.90 30.41 40.81
C ALA A 1099 6.20 29.36 39.93
N LEU A 1100 5.91 29.69 38.66
CA LEU A 1100 5.30 28.77 37.70
C LEU A 1100 6.26 27.63 37.32
N ALA A 1101 7.56 27.90 37.18
CA ALA A 1101 8.57 26.86 37.00
C ALA A 1101 8.63 25.89 38.18
N ILE A 1102 8.50 26.38 39.42
CA ILE A 1102 8.43 25.50 40.61
C ILE A 1102 7.18 24.61 40.55
N LYS A 1103 6.02 25.14 40.16
CA LYS A 1103 4.78 24.36 40.01
C LYS A 1103 4.88 23.33 38.88
N ALA A 1104 5.48 23.69 37.75
CA ALA A 1104 5.72 22.77 36.62
C ALA A 1104 6.67 21.64 36.99
N ASN A 1105 7.80 21.96 37.65
CA ASN A 1105 8.78 20.98 38.10
C ASN A 1105 8.21 20.05 39.19
N HIS A 1106 7.30 20.53 40.05
CA HIS A 1106 6.56 19.68 40.98
C HIS A 1106 5.71 18.63 40.26
N LEU A 1107 4.96 19.03 39.22
CA LEU A 1107 4.16 18.08 38.43
C LEU A 1107 5.05 17.03 37.77
N GLU A 1108 6.22 17.43 37.26
CA GLU A 1108 7.20 16.50 36.68
C GLU A 1108 7.78 15.55 37.73
N ALA A 1109 8.18 16.05 38.91
CA ALA A 1109 8.68 15.24 40.00
C ALA A 1109 7.63 14.22 40.49
N LEU A 1110 6.35 14.62 40.54
CA LEU A 1110 5.24 13.75 40.92
C LEU A 1110 5.00 12.65 39.87
N GLN A 1111 5.09 12.98 38.58
CA GLN A 1111 5.00 12.00 37.50
C GLN A 1111 6.17 11.01 37.55
N GLN A 1112 7.41 11.48 37.71
CA GLN A 1112 8.59 10.62 37.84
C GLN A 1112 8.53 9.70 39.07
N TYR A 1113 7.95 10.17 40.17
CA TYR A 1113 7.66 9.34 41.34
C TYR A 1113 6.64 8.25 40.99
N ASN A 1114 5.49 8.62 40.40
CA ASN A 1114 4.44 7.67 40.02
C ASN A 1114 4.95 6.59 39.04
N GLU A 1115 5.79 6.96 38.08
CA GLU A 1115 6.45 6.00 37.18
C GLU A 1115 7.38 5.04 37.94
N ALA A 1116 8.14 5.53 38.92
CA ALA A 1116 9.00 4.69 39.74
C ALA A 1116 8.18 3.69 40.58
N VAL A 1117 7.01 4.09 41.08
CA VAL A 1117 6.07 3.20 41.77
C VAL A 1117 5.54 2.12 40.82
N ILE A 1118 5.07 2.49 39.64
CA ILE A 1118 4.50 1.55 38.65
C ILE A 1118 5.57 0.51 38.21
N VAL A 1119 6.82 0.95 38.02
CA VAL A 1119 7.93 0.03 37.70
C VAL A 1119 8.22 -0.91 38.86
N LEU A 1120 8.21 -0.41 40.09
CA LEU A 1120 8.41 -1.24 41.28
C LEU A 1120 7.28 -2.27 41.46
N GLU A 1121 6.02 -1.89 41.27
CA GLU A 1121 4.85 -2.79 41.33
C GLU A 1121 4.94 -3.92 40.29
N PHE A 1122 5.35 -3.58 39.06
CA PHE A 1122 5.54 -4.58 38.00
C PHE A 1122 6.62 -5.61 38.35
N ILE A 1123 7.75 -5.15 38.88
CA ILE A 1123 8.85 -6.03 39.32
C ILE A 1123 8.40 -6.81 40.56
N SER A 1124 7.86 -6.15 41.58
CA SER A 1124 7.40 -6.82 42.81
C SER A 1124 6.26 -7.81 42.59
N GLY A 1125 5.50 -7.62 41.52
CA GLY A 1125 4.41 -8.48 41.16
C GLY A 1125 3.11 -8.18 41.89
N GLN A 1126 2.91 -6.90 42.24
CA GLN A 1126 1.74 -6.36 42.92
C GLN A 1126 0.69 -5.80 41.94
#